data_AF-A0A1X1DC50-F1
#
_entry.id   AF-A0A1X1DC50-F1
#
_cell.length_a   1.000
_cell.length_b   1.000
_cell.length_c   1.000
_cell.angle_alpha   90.00
_cell.angle_beta   90.00
_cell.angle_gamma   90.00
#
_symmetry.space_group_name_H-M   'P 1'
#
loop_
_entity.id
_entity.type
_entity.pdbx_description
1 polymer ?
#
loop_
_entity_poly.entity_id
_entity_poly.type
_entity_poly.pdbx_seq_one_letter_code
_entity_poly.pdbx_strand_id
1 'polypeptide(L)'
;MKKSPLALLIGAFCISGTADAGIIRHDVDVQEYRDFAENLGKYKPGQVNVPLYRSDGTFDGYVNDVPLPDFGMVSNKGYITFISPSLVVSAHHVSRLSNFSLGNKAKFDINYLIINRNDHPDSPSYVDFNVPRVHKVVVESAPTPYVGYGEFLQNRDRYTAYARVGGGYHLKENIVTGVPDQISYFYIYKTGGMFKPEAASIKGGVLNLSTYWPDDPRSAPLAAIGYSGDSGSPVFAWDNTDKRWVLVAIHRGRNRFNLYDRESYTYPIMDKWVDQVKAQMTDPDVEDVAGDGDIHWQLGAIVQGNNSWQWHGLPEEKRWTAPDKLTLAELDATKDIRFNGAGGTVVLDNSINMGAGKLQFSADYTVKSPDGKAHSWVGGGVEVDRDKTVLWQVNGLKDDALHKIGAGTLHVNARGVNDGSLNVGDGTVILDQQADDQGRKQAFSQITLFSGRPTVVLNSADQIDTKNIRFGYRGGTLDINGNDLSFDDILHNNSGARIVNRHKTDTAQITLTGNNRHFHGELGEEASRDRLDVTTHNNWILSVDAWLNRLSIASGNLQLRGEHVEHAGNVYFSHDWNETHYRINQTDVSAGTSLTLREHAHLDSRVSVANSATLNVFDRTTLSGTVDLATASSRLLADISPHASTLGPLASAINANISGLGGLIKTGAGRLTLGGKVNNQQGVEVQQGELEVNGNLESDLKMAEGTLLSGSGVIHQASLMDNVTLAPGWNNLAGSWSSLRLENLQTGRANSLVLNSAFRADATDRLLINGDLQQKDNQPLWLQVTPQASWIDSDRNSNGIADNNEGVSLVQVGGNANADSVRLAGGYVARGAWAYGLYAFAPGRASSGERLVAGEGDRYWDYRLQNILLTEGNNRDPLQPQPVPEPQPEPQPSPEPVSQPGPEPVSPPRHVRAAVIPQVPAYISLPAALNSMTENLRSLFISSAQQAGRDGRPDLFVSRYTGDDRYHSAGGFMDYGYDFHSRYRGWTLGTRWPVSQQFAVSGAVHKGTLNMKPDARDGISQSHINTLTVNAMLNWQQPAGLQLAVPMGISHYRGSVSTDLRGKVADINGKAGEIGVDSGWRWQLGSHALTPVAGINAQWLSIKDFTDSDGARVSYSTRPAMQLSAGIKYDFTPLNALKLGSEARYVQRDATRHHVAIGDGEQASYFTTGRSGNSVQLSGYAGWQMLDNVELNTQVQGQQRLTHEGISDWNLQAGVKISF
;
A
#
# COMPACT_ATOMS: atom_id res chain seq x y z
N MET A 1 20.62 -4.90 18.27
CA MET A 1 21.67 -4.57 17.28
C MET A 1 21.52 -3.12 16.87
N LYS A 2 22.59 -2.34 17.04
CA LYS A 2 22.62 -0.89 16.77
C LYS A 2 22.58 -0.67 15.25
N LYS A 3 21.59 0.08 14.77
CA LYS A 3 21.48 0.47 13.36
C LYS A 3 22.54 1.53 13.05
N SER A 4 23.37 1.24 12.05
CA SER A 4 24.42 2.11 11.53
C SER A 4 23.81 3.19 10.62
N PRO A 5 24.15 4.49 10.79
CA PRO A 5 23.65 5.60 9.98
C PRO A 5 24.45 5.83 8.67
N LEU A 6 25.00 4.76 8.07
CA LEU A 6 25.89 4.87 6.90
C LEU A 6 25.27 4.32 5.59
N ALA A 7 23.95 4.12 5.54
CA ALA A 7 23.22 3.71 4.33
C ALA A 7 22.40 4.85 3.69
N LEU A 8 22.52 6.08 4.21
CA LEU A 8 21.72 7.24 3.78
C LEU A 8 22.54 8.27 2.95
N LEU A 9 23.70 7.88 2.41
CA LEU A 9 24.62 8.82 1.75
C LEU A 9 25.15 8.42 0.36
N ILE A 10 24.60 7.39 -0.31
CA ILE A 10 25.02 6.99 -1.67
C ILE A 10 23.81 6.79 -2.62
N GLY A 11 22.70 7.49 -2.35
CA GLY A 11 21.47 7.42 -3.18
C GLY A 11 20.89 8.77 -3.58
N ALA A 12 21.67 9.86 -3.49
CA ALA A 12 21.18 11.22 -3.74
C ALA A 12 22.25 12.10 -4.43
N PHE A 13 22.78 11.63 -5.55
CA PHE A 13 23.55 12.47 -6.49
C PHE A 13 23.19 12.12 -7.94
N CYS A 14 21.89 12.18 -8.24
CA CYS A 14 21.40 12.48 -9.57
C CYS A 14 20.38 13.61 -9.40
N ILE A 15 20.86 14.81 -9.06
CA ILE A 15 20.07 16.02 -9.27
C ILE A 15 20.12 16.27 -10.79
N SER A 16 19.24 15.60 -11.52
CA SER A 16 18.80 16.09 -12.83
C SER A 16 18.07 17.39 -12.56
N GLY A 17 18.69 18.51 -12.96
CA GLY A 17 18.10 19.83 -12.85
C GLY A 17 16.73 19.86 -13.53
N THR A 18 15.68 19.95 -12.73
CA THR A 18 14.32 20.23 -13.15
C THR A 18 14.18 21.74 -13.33
N ALA A 19 13.33 22.14 -14.27
CA ALA A 19 13.42 23.43 -14.93
C ALA A 19 11.97 23.91 -15.27
N ASP A 20 11.55 25.17 -14.97
CA ASP A 20 10.21 25.80 -15.24
C ASP A 20 10.17 27.20 -15.90
N ALA A 21 9.19 27.59 -16.76
CA ALA A 21 8.96 28.96 -17.30
C ALA A 21 8.04 29.92 -16.55
N GLY A 22 8.17 31.20 -16.88
CA GLY A 22 7.54 32.25 -16.10
C GLY A 22 8.08 32.26 -14.67
N ILE A 23 7.30 32.80 -13.75
CA ILE A 23 7.55 32.66 -12.32
C ILE A 23 6.51 31.72 -11.71
N ILE A 24 7.00 30.65 -11.09
CA ILE A 24 6.20 29.63 -10.41
C ILE A 24 6.32 29.71 -8.88
N ARG A 25 5.40 29.07 -8.16
CA ARG A 25 5.39 29.09 -6.69
C ARG A 25 6.60 28.37 -6.08
N HIS A 26 6.97 28.81 -4.88
CA HIS A 26 8.09 28.26 -4.11
C HIS A 26 7.85 26.83 -3.58
N ASP A 27 6.59 26.45 -3.35
CA ASP A 27 6.16 25.27 -2.58
C ASP A 27 5.55 24.15 -3.43
N VAL A 28 5.65 24.21 -4.76
CA VAL A 28 5.17 23.18 -5.69
C VAL A 28 6.35 22.65 -6.52
N ASP A 29 6.30 21.36 -6.86
CA ASP A 29 7.33 20.76 -7.72
C ASP A 29 7.25 21.35 -9.14
N VAL A 30 8.42 21.62 -9.70
CA VAL A 30 8.63 22.03 -11.10
C VAL A 30 7.88 21.10 -12.06
N GLN A 31 7.94 19.80 -11.81
CA GLN A 31 7.38 18.78 -12.70
C GLN A 31 5.87 18.99 -12.91
N GLU A 32 5.13 19.49 -11.91
CA GLU A 32 3.70 19.76 -12.02
C GLU A 32 3.38 20.85 -13.07
N TYR A 33 4.19 21.93 -13.12
CA TYR A 33 4.02 23.01 -14.10
C TYR A 33 4.44 22.61 -15.51
N ARG A 34 5.45 21.74 -15.59
CA ARG A 34 5.95 21.16 -16.83
C ARG A 34 4.94 20.19 -17.44
N ASP A 35 4.44 19.25 -16.65
CA ASP A 35 3.44 18.29 -17.09
C ASP A 35 2.15 18.97 -17.52
N PHE A 36 1.70 19.99 -16.77
CA PHE A 36 0.56 20.82 -17.15
C PHE A 36 0.76 21.48 -18.53
N ALA A 37 1.93 22.06 -18.78
CA ALA A 37 2.24 22.78 -20.02
C ALA A 37 2.42 21.89 -21.25
N GLU A 38 2.79 20.63 -21.03
CA GLU A 38 3.02 19.64 -22.08
C GLU A 38 1.88 18.63 -22.20
N ASN A 39 0.85 18.76 -21.35
CA ASN A 39 -0.30 17.86 -21.23
C ASN A 39 0.12 16.39 -20.95
N LEU A 40 1.10 16.20 -20.09
CA LEU A 40 1.68 14.91 -19.69
C LEU A 40 1.30 14.56 -18.24
N GLY A 41 1.73 13.38 -17.78
CA GLY A 41 1.36 12.89 -16.45
C GLY A 41 -0.15 12.84 -16.24
N LYS A 42 -0.60 13.38 -15.10
CA LYS A 42 -2.02 13.54 -14.75
C LYS A 42 -2.73 14.71 -15.47
N TYR A 43 -2.03 15.53 -16.25
CA TYR A 43 -2.56 16.76 -16.88
C TYR A 43 -3.01 16.57 -18.33
N LYS A 44 -3.54 15.39 -18.66
CA LYS A 44 -4.09 15.10 -19.99
C LYS A 44 -5.27 16.04 -20.30
N PRO A 45 -5.46 16.48 -21.57
CA PRO A 45 -6.55 17.39 -21.91
C PRO A 45 -7.92 16.80 -21.53
N GLY A 46 -8.84 17.63 -21.05
CA GLY A 46 -10.19 17.21 -20.66
C GLY A 46 -10.36 16.72 -19.22
N GLN A 47 -9.27 16.44 -18.49
CA GLN A 47 -9.35 16.02 -17.07
C GLN A 47 -9.94 17.13 -16.18
N VAL A 48 -10.67 16.75 -15.13
CA VAL A 48 -11.27 17.65 -14.13
C VAL A 48 -10.84 17.22 -12.73
N ASN A 49 -10.83 18.16 -11.77
CA ASN A 49 -10.50 17.89 -10.37
C ASN A 49 -9.13 17.21 -10.19
N VAL A 50 -8.09 17.71 -10.88
CA VAL A 50 -6.74 17.16 -10.76
C VAL A 50 -6.13 17.60 -9.42
N PRO A 51 -5.75 16.68 -8.53
CA PRO A 51 -5.21 17.04 -7.21
C PRO A 51 -3.77 17.54 -7.30
N LEU A 52 -3.46 18.60 -6.55
CA LEU A 52 -2.12 19.14 -6.39
C LEU A 52 -1.64 18.98 -4.95
N TYR A 53 -0.40 18.56 -4.80
CA TYR A 53 0.30 18.48 -3.52
C TYR A 53 1.48 19.45 -3.53
N ARG A 54 1.74 20.09 -2.39
CA ARG A 54 2.95 20.87 -2.17
C ARG A 54 4.17 19.93 -2.11
N SER A 55 5.36 20.50 -2.26
CA SER A 55 6.63 19.76 -2.20
C SER A 55 6.90 19.06 -0.86
N ASP A 56 6.19 19.43 0.21
CA ASP A 56 6.23 18.73 1.51
C ASP A 56 5.23 17.58 1.64
N GLY A 57 4.46 17.30 0.58
CA GLY A 57 3.43 16.26 0.52
C GLY A 57 2.06 16.70 1.03
N THR A 58 1.88 17.95 1.48
CA THR A 58 0.57 18.45 1.91
C THR A 58 -0.36 18.68 0.72
N PHE A 59 -1.62 18.25 0.83
CA PHE A 59 -2.63 18.52 -0.19
C PHE A 59 -2.93 20.02 -0.24
N ASP A 60 -2.82 20.64 -1.41
CA ASP A 60 -3.06 22.08 -1.59
C ASP A 60 -4.48 22.35 -2.11
N GLY A 61 -4.95 21.53 -3.05
CA GLY A 61 -6.27 21.66 -3.64
C GLY A 61 -6.35 21.02 -5.02
N TYR A 62 -7.47 21.25 -5.70
CA TYR A 62 -7.65 20.85 -7.10
C TYR A 62 -7.21 21.97 -8.04
N VAL A 63 -6.41 21.63 -9.04
CA VAL A 63 -5.88 22.61 -10.02
C VAL A 63 -6.99 23.28 -10.82
N ASN A 64 -8.08 22.55 -11.06
CA ASN A 64 -9.15 22.95 -11.97
C ASN A 64 -10.50 22.33 -11.55
N ASP A 65 -11.56 23.10 -11.76
CA ASP A 65 -12.97 22.71 -11.67
C ASP A 65 -13.64 22.58 -13.06
N VAL A 66 -12.95 23.04 -14.10
CA VAL A 66 -13.32 22.90 -15.52
C VAL A 66 -12.32 21.99 -16.24
N PRO A 67 -12.67 21.37 -17.39
CA PRO A 67 -11.75 20.48 -18.12
C PRO A 67 -10.41 21.13 -18.45
N LEU A 68 -9.29 20.42 -18.30
CA LEU A 68 -7.96 20.95 -18.63
C LEU A 68 -7.84 21.29 -20.13
N PRO A 69 -7.16 22.41 -20.48
CA PRO A 69 -6.95 22.82 -21.87
C PRO A 69 -5.99 21.88 -22.60
N ASP A 70 -6.19 21.79 -23.92
CA ASP A 70 -5.21 21.22 -24.84
C ASP A 70 -4.24 22.33 -25.27
N PHE A 71 -2.92 22.12 -25.11
CA PHE A 71 -1.87 23.05 -25.52
C PHE A 71 -1.09 22.58 -26.77
N GLY A 72 -1.60 21.60 -27.51
CA GLY A 72 -0.98 21.08 -28.73
C GLY A 72 -0.82 22.13 -29.85
N MET A 73 -1.61 23.20 -29.83
CA MET A 73 -1.53 24.32 -30.78
C MET A 73 -0.42 25.35 -30.46
N VAL A 74 0.29 25.19 -29.34
CA VAL A 74 1.31 26.15 -28.88
C VAL A 74 2.68 25.64 -29.26
N SER A 75 3.49 26.50 -29.90
CA SER A 75 4.83 26.13 -30.38
C SER A 75 5.72 25.59 -29.27
N ASN A 76 6.72 24.77 -29.64
CA ASN A 76 7.63 24.13 -28.67
C ASN A 76 8.36 25.14 -27.77
N LYS A 77 8.54 26.37 -28.25
CA LYS A 77 9.16 27.48 -27.50
C LYS A 77 8.14 28.40 -26.81
N GLY A 78 6.85 28.18 -27.01
CA GLY A 78 5.79 28.79 -26.23
C GLY A 78 5.36 30.21 -26.61
N TYR A 79 5.87 30.80 -27.70
CA TYR A 79 5.60 32.20 -28.08
C TYR A 79 4.73 32.37 -29.34
N ILE A 80 4.26 31.27 -29.93
CA ILE A 80 3.37 31.25 -31.10
C ILE A 80 2.17 30.35 -30.79
N THR A 81 0.99 30.78 -31.20
CA THR A 81 -0.25 30.00 -31.07
C THR A 81 -0.95 29.86 -32.41
N PHE A 82 -1.34 28.63 -32.76
CA PHE A 82 -1.98 28.29 -34.01
C PHE A 82 -3.51 28.51 -33.98
N ILE A 83 -4.02 29.37 -34.88
CA ILE A 83 -5.42 29.86 -34.86
C ILE A 83 -6.23 29.54 -36.13
N SER A 84 -5.58 29.17 -37.24
CA SER A 84 -6.23 28.68 -38.46
C SER A 84 -5.22 27.88 -39.28
N PRO A 85 -5.62 26.98 -40.21
CA PRO A 85 -4.73 26.05 -40.92
C PRO A 85 -3.36 26.59 -41.34
N SER A 86 -3.29 27.83 -41.86
CA SER A 86 -2.06 28.47 -42.33
C SER A 86 -1.66 29.75 -41.57
N LEU A 87 -2.32 30.08 -40.45
CA LEU A 87 -2.04 31.28 -39.65
C LEU A 87 -1.81 30.98 -38.17
N VAL A 88 -0.87 31.72 -37.63
CA VAL A 88 -0.58 31.75 -36.20
C VAL A 88 -0.64 33.19 -35.67
N VAL A 89 -0.53 33.37 -34.35
CA VAL A 89 -0.45 34.69 -33.72
C VAL A 89 0.72 34.78 -32.76
N SER A 90 1.30 35.99 -32.65
CA SER A 90 2.35 36.33 -31.69
C SER A 90 2.37 37.85 -31.43
N ALA A 91 3.29 38.30 -30.58
CA ALA A 91 3.51 39.72 -30.32
C ALA A 91 4.44 40.30 -31.39
N HIS A 92 4.16 41.54 -31.83
CA HIS A 92 4.95 42.21 -32.86
C HIS A 92 6.42 42.40 -32.44
N HIS A 93 6.68 42.72 -31.18
CA HIS A 93 8.04 42.96 -30.69
C HIS A 93 8.92 41.69 -30.64
N VAL A 94 8.35 40.50 -30.86
CA VAL A 94 9.11 39.26 -31.07
C VAL A 94 9.69 39.30 -32.48
N SER A 95 10.85 39.96 -32.61
CA SER A 95 11.45 40.31 -33.91
C SER A 95 12.11 39.16 -34.69
N ARG A 96 12.34 38.00 -34.04
CA ARG A 96 13.01 36.83 -34.64
C ARG A 96 12.04 35.68 -34.91
N LEU A 97 10.99 35.96 -35.68
CA LEU A 97 10.01 34.96 -36.13
C LEU A 97 10.37 34.49 -37.54
N SER A 98 11.12 33.39 -37.65
CA SER A 98 11.46 32.78 -38.95
C SER A 98 10.84 31.38 -39.11
N ASN A 99 10.86 30.57 -38.06
CA ASN A 99 10.27 29.23 -38.06
C ASN A 99 9.88 28.78 -36.65
N PHE A 100 9.11 27.70 -36.57
CA PHE A 100 8.76 27.03 -35.33
C PHE A 100 8.33 25.57 -35.57
N SER A 101 8.35 24.78 -34.50
CA SER A 101 7.78 23.43 -34.48
C SER A 101 6.71 23.31 -33.39
N LEU A 102 5.83 22.32 -33.53
CA LEU A 102 4.79 21.94 -32.57
C LEU A 102 5.06 20.54 -31.98
N GLY A 103 4.19 20.08 -31.09
CA GLY A 103 4.20 18.69 -30.60
C GLY A 103 5.22 18.38 -29.50
N ASN A 104 5.60 19.36 -28.68
CA ASN A 104 6.47 19.20 -27.50
C ASN A 104 7.79 18.47 -27.80
N LYS A 105 8.46 18.84 -28.90
CA LYS A 105 9.70 18.21 -29.38
C LYS A 105 9.56 16.71 -29.69
N ALA A 106 8.41 16.33 -30.26
CA ALA A 106 8.21 14.99 -30.80
C ALA A 106 9.34 14.56 -31.75
N LYS A 107 9.64 13.25 -31.79
CA LYS A 107 10.70 12.63 -32.62
C LYS A 107 10.61 12.96 -34.11
N PHE A 108 9.38 13.19 -34.60
CA PHE A 108 9.07 13.47 -36.00
C PHE A 108 8.42 14.86 -36.15
N ASP A 109 8.91 15.86 -35.43
CA ASP A 109 8.36 17.21 -35.49
C ASP A 109 8.52 17.86 -36.87
N ILE A 110 7.58 18.75 -37.21
CA ILE A 110 7.63 19.52 -38.45
C ILE A 110 8.09 20.93 -38.13
N ASN A 111 9.02 21.43 -38.94
CA ASN A 111 9.46 22.82 -38.87
C ASN A 111 8.66 23.68 -39.86
N TYR A 112 7.79 24.55 -39.35
CA TYR A 112 7.00 25.47 -40.14
C TYR A 112 7.76 26.77 -40.40
N LEU A 113 7.99 27.09 -41.68
CA LEU A 113 8.53 28.38 -42.12
C LEU A 113 7.44 29.46 -42.02
N ILE A 114 7.79 30.59 -41.40
CA ILE A 114 6.98 31.81 -41.40
C ILE A 114 7.34 32.61 -42.66
N ILE A 115 6.34 32.82 -43.51
CA ILE A 115 6.53 33.48 -44.81
C ILE A 115 6.35 34.98 -44.70
N ASN A 116 5.27 35.40 -44.05
CA ASN A 116 4.96 36.78 -43.79
C ASN A 116 4.49 36.91 -42.34
N ARG A 117 4.99 37.91 -41.61
CA ARG A 117 4.60 38.15 -40.22
C ARG A 117 3.19 38.74 -40.11
N ASN A 118 2.72 39.43 -41.14
CA ASN A 118 1.49 40.21 -41.16
C ASN A 118 1.37 41.06 -39.87
N ASP A 119 2.38 41.90 -39.67
CA ASP A 119 2.40 42.87 -38.58
C ASP A 119 1.21 43.82 -38.74
N HIS A 120 0.52 44.12 -37.63
CA HIS A 120 -0.61 45.04 -37.68
C HIS A 120 -0.14 46.42 -38.17
N PRO A 121 -0.87 47.13 -39.05
CA PRO A 121 -0.41 48.39 -39.68
C PRO A 121 0.01 49.49 -38.69
N ASP A 122 -0.62 49.54 -37.52
CA ASP A 122 -0.29 50.49 -36.44
C ASP A 122 0.88 50.06 -35.52
N SER A 123 1.63 49.01 -35.88
CA SER A 123 2.80 48.53 -35.14
C SER A 123 4.07 49.27 -35.58
N PRO A 124 5.04 49.55 -34.68
CA PRO A 124 5.02 49.31 -33.24
C PRO A 124 4.36 50.45 -32.43
N SER A 125 3.85 51.49 -33.10
CA SER A 125 3.47 52.76 -32.47
C SER A 125 2.33 52.65 -31.45
N TYR A 126 1.34 51.78 -31.71
CA TYR A 126 0.17 51.62 -30.83
C TYR A 126 -0.27 50.17 -30.63
N VAL A 127 0.13 49.26 -31.52
CA VAL A 127 -0.26 47.85 -31.53
C VAL A 127 0.96 46.93 -31.45
N ASP A 128 0.86 45.88 -30.64
CA ASP A 128 1.91 44.89 -30.43
C ASP A 128 1.41 43.48 -30.76
N PHE A 129 0.99 43.30 -32.01
CA PHE A 129 0.32 42.08 -32.47
C PHE A 129 0.66 41.79 -33.94
N ASN A 130 0.83 40.51 -34.28
CA ASN A 130 1.01 40.06 -35.65
C ASN A 130 0.30 38.72 -35.91
N VAL A 131 0.03 38.42 -37.17
CA VAL A 131 -0.71 37.21 -37.61
C VAL A 131 0.12 36.43 -38.64
N PRO A 132 1.24 35.80 -38.25
CA PRO A 132 2.15 35.21 -39.22
C PRO A 132 1.50 34.10 -40.07
N ARG A 133 1.76 34.13 -41.38
CA ARG A 133 1.40 33.09 -42.35
C ARG A 133 2.51 32.06 -42.47
N VAL A 134 2.14 30.78 -42.51
CA VAL A 134 3.07 29.66 -42.66
C VAL A 134 2.96 28.99 -44.04
N HIS A 135 4.05 28.36 -44.48
CA HIS A 135 4.16 27.74 -45.81
C HIS A 135 3.38 26.43 -46.00
N LYS A 136 2.98 25.78 -44.91
CA LYS A 136 2.26 24.52 -44.90
C LYS A 136 1.19 24.55 -43.83
N VAL A 137 0.06 23.91 -44.08
CA VAL A 137 -1.00 23.79 -43.06
C VAL A 137 -0.53 22.96 -41.88
N VAL A 138 -0.90 23.33 -40.66
CA VAL A 138 -0.50 22.58 -39.47
C VAL A 138 -1.30 21.29 -39.34
N VAL A 139 -0.62 20.18 -39.03
CA VAL A 139 -1.22 18.82 -38.93
C VAL A 139 -1.24 18.27 -37.50
N GLU A 140 -0.39 18.75 -36.60
CA GLU A 140 -0.21 18.23 -35.24
C GLU A 140 -1.36 18.55 -34.27
N SER A 141 -2.16 19.57 -34.58
CA SER A 141 -3.27 20.04 -33.74
C SER A 141 -4.40 20.60 -34.59
N ALA A 142 -5.61 20.63 -34.03
CA ALA A 142 -6.65 21.50 -34.54
C ALA A 142 -6.34 22.97 -34.20
N PRO A 143 -6.79 23.95 -35.01
CA PRO A 143 -6.65 25.36 -34.69
C PRO A 143 -7.42 25.73 -33.42
N THR A 144 -6.87 26.62 -32.61
CA THR A 144 -7.60 27.08 -31.42
C THR A 144 -8.68 28.09 -31.81
N PRO A 145 -9.90 27.97 -31.27
CA PRO A 145 -10.87 29.04 -31.36
C PRO A 145 -10.37 30.26 -30.57
N TYR A 146 -10.71 31.46 -31.03
CA TYR A 146 -10.35 32.70 -30.38
C TYR A 146 -11.55 33.63 -30.29
N VAL A 147 -11.49 34.58 -29.36
CA VAL A 147 -12.51 35.62 -29.19
C VAL A 147 -11.88 36.99 -29.42
N GLY A 148 -12.54 37.81 -30.23
CA GLY A 148 -12.13 39.18 -30.49
C GLY A 148 -12.27 40.08 -29.26
N TYR A 149 -11.44 41.12 -29.20
CA TYR A 149 -11.37 42.03 -28.06
C TYR A 149 -12.74 42.61 -27.61
N GLY A 150 -13.58 43.03 -28.57
CA GLY A 150 -14.88 43.63 -28.28
C GLY A 150 -15.86 42.64 -27.65
N GLU A 151 -15.95 41.42 -28.17
CA GLU A 151 -16.81 40.37 -27.62
C GLU A 151 -16.35 39.94 -26.22
N PHE A 152 -15.03 39.78 -26.04
CA PHE A 152 -14.46 39.42 -24.73
C PHE A 152 -14.84 40.45 -23.65
N LEU A 153 -14.74 41.75 -23.94
CA LEU A 153 -15.08 42.80 -22.99
C LEU A 153 -16.57 42.89 -22.65
N GLN A 154 -17.46 42.55 -23.59
CA GLN A 154 -18.91 42.60 -23.37
C GLN A 154 -19.43 41.41 -22.55
N ASN A 155 -18.74 40.27 -22.59
CA ASN A 155 -19.21 39.00 -22.02
C ASN A 155 -18.30 38.46 -20.92
N ARG A 156 -17.77 39.32 -20.04
CA ARG A 156 -16.73 38.92 -19.07
C ARG A 156 -17.14 37.78 -18.14
N ASP A 157 -18.38 37.79 -17.66
CA ASP A 157 -18.89 36.78 -16.73
C ASP A 157 -19.04 35.38 -17.37
N ARG A 158 -18.96 35.29 -18.71
CA ARG A 158 -18.93 34.04 -19.48
C ARG A 158 -17.63 33.26 -19.23
N TYR A 159 -16.54 33.95 -18.90
CA TYR A 159 -15.20 33.37 -18.79
C TYR A 159 -14.84 33.07 -17.33
N THR A 160 -14.87 31.80 -16.97
CA THR A 160 -14.88 31.35 -15.56
C THR A 160 -13.58 30.69 -15.09
N ALA A 161 -12.63 30.47 -15.99
CA ALA A 161 -11.27 30.06 -15.65
C ALA A 161 -10.31 30.57 -16.72
N TYR A 162 -9.04 30.75 -16.36
CA TYR A 162 -8.01 31.20 -17.27
C TYR A 162 -6.80 30.29 -17.17
N ALA A 163 -6.13 30.08 -18.30
CA ALA A 163 -4.91 29.29 -18.37
C ALA A 163 -3.88 30.00 -19.24
N ARG A 164 -2.60 29.83 -18.91
CA ARG A 164 -1.50 30.31 -19.75
C ARG A 164 -0.43 29.25 -19.85
N VAL A 165 0.30 29.26 -20.96
CA VAL A 165 1.46 28.40 -21.18
C VAL A 165 2.50 29.16 -21.99
N GLY A 166 3.80 28.93 -21.76
CA GLY A 166 4.87 29.54 -22.56
C GLY A 166 6.26 29.17 -22.08
N GLY A 167 7.27 29.67 -22.80
CA GLY A 167 8.68 29.29 -22.63
C GLY A 167 9.59 30.46 -22.31
N GLY A 168 9.13 31.44 -21.52
CA GLY A 168 9.99 32.55 -21.07
C GLY A 168 11.10 32.12 -20.11
N TYR A 169 11.80 33.07 -19.48
CA TYR A 169 12.77 32.76 -18.44
C TYR A 169 12.13 31.95 -17.33
N HIS A 170 12.99 31.18 -16.68
CA HIS A 170 12.55 30.06 -15.90
C HIS A 170 12.85 30.30 -14.40
N LEU A 171 11.84 30.75 -13.64
CA LEU A 171 12.01 31.31 -12.28
C LEU A 171 11.10 30.65 -11.24
N LYS A 172 11.62 30.42 -10.02
CA LYS A 172 10.85 29.94 -8.87
C LYS A 172 10.90 30.95 -7.72
N GLU A 173 9.75 31.27 -7.13
CA GLU A 173 9.73 32.22 -6.00
C GLU A 173 10.61 31.72 -4.85
N ASN A 174 11.33 32.64 -4.19
CA ASN A 174 12.16 32.34 -3.03
C ASN A 174 11.74 33.21 -1.86
N ILE A 175 11.05 32.59 -0.90
CA ILE A 175 10.52 33.29 0.28
C ILE A 175 11.59 33.76 1.26
N VAL A 176 12.82 33.21 1.17
CA VAL A 176 13.94 33.55 2.06
C VAL A 176 14.63 34.82 1.58
N THR A 177 14.93 34.91 0.29
CA THR A 177 15.65 36.05 -0.30
C THR A 177 14.72 37.17 -0.77
N GLY A 178 13.44 36.88 -1.00
CA GLY A 178 12.49 37.81 -1.62
C GLY A 178 12.68 37.98 -3.13
N VAL A 179 13.64 37.28 -3.74
CA VAL A 179 14.00 37.37 -5.16
C VAL A 179 13.88 35.99 -5.79
N PRO A 180 13.12 35.81 -6.89
CA PRO A 180 12.99 34.51 -7.53
C PRO A 180 14.33 33.91 -7.93
N ASP A 181 14.49 32.61 -7.70
CA ASP A 181 15.64 31.84 -8.16
C ASP A 181 15.46 31.52 -9.64
N GLN A 182 16.47 31.83 -10.45
CA GLN A 182 16.50 31.37 -11.84
C GLN A 182 16.95 29.92 -11.89
N ILE A 183 16.05 29.04 -12.33
CA ILE A 183 16.29 27.61 -12.45
C ILE A 183 16.66 27.20 -13.87
N SER A 184 16.36 28.02 -14.89
CA SER A 184 16.80 27.77 -16.26
C SER A 184 16.70 29.03 -17.16
N TYR A 185 17.02 28.88 -18.45
CA TYR A 185 16.99 29.96 -19.46
C TYR A 185 15.76 29.84 -20.37
N PHE A 186 15.34 30.92 -21.02
CA PHE A 186 14.15 30.88 -21.88
C PHE A 186 14.29 29.94 -23.11
N TYR A 187 13.14 29.47 -23.62
CA TYR A 187 12.95 28.58 -24.78
C TYR A 187 13.52 27.17 -24.64
N ILE A 188 13.82 26.72 -23.42
CA ILE A 188 14.29 25.36 -23.16
C ILE A 188 13.10 24.38 -23.08
N TYR A 189 11.99 24.77 -22.45
CA TYR A 189 10.71 24.04 -22.43
C TYR A 189 9.57 25.00 -22.06
N LYS A 190 8.35 24.47 -21.93
CA LYS A 190 7.17 25.24 -21.52
C LYS A 190 6.81 24.98 -20.07
N THR A 191 6.26 25.99 -19.40
CA THR A 191 5.40 25.80 -18.23
C THR A 191 4.12 26.59 -18.39
N GLY A 192 3.14 26.22 -17.57
CA GLY A 192 1.84 26.85 -17.59
C GLY A 192 1.21 26.82 -16.22
N GLY A 193 0.11 27.54 -16.11
CA GLY A 193 -0.66 27.59 -14.89
C GLY A 193 -2.09 28.03 -15.15
N MET A 194 -2.91 27.79 -14.13
CA MET A 194 -4.31 28.16 -14.06
C MET A 194 -4.51 29.41 -13.21
N PHE A 195 -5.59 30.14 -13.48
CA PHE A 195 -5.98 31.33 -12.74
C PHE A 195 -7.50 31.33 -12.56
N LYS A 196 -7.94 31.75 -11.37
CA LYS A 196 -9.34 32.03 -11.09
C LYS A 196 -9.77 33.37 -11.72
N PRO A 197 -11.07 33.59 -11.97
CA PRO A 197 -11.57 34.86 -12.49
C PRO A 197 -11.17 36.09 -11.66
N GLU A 198 -11.07 35.94 -10.33
CA GLU A 198 -10.69 37.03 -9.43
C GLU A 198 -9.23 37.47 -9.60
N ALA A 199 -8.40 36.63 -10.22
CA ALA A 199 -7.01 36.95 -10.58
C ALA A 199 -6.87 37.57 -11.98
N ALA A 200 -7.98 37.63 -12.74
CA ALA A 200 -8.06 38.26 -14.05
C ALA A 200 -8.73 39.65 -13.93
N SER A 201 -7.97 40.72 -14.21
CA SER A 201 -8.47 42.10 -14.14
C SER A 201 -8.38 42.83 -15.47
N ILE A 202 -9.27 43.79 -15.72
CA ILE A 202 -9.21 44.65 -16.91
C ILE A 202 -8.64 46.00 -16.52
N LYS A 203 -7.48 46.37 -17.07
CA LYS A 203 -6.84 47.67 -16.84
C LYS A 203 -6.43 48.29 -18.16
N GLY A 204 -6.79 49.56 -18.36
CA GLY A 204 -6.58 50.23 -19.65
C GLY A 204 -7.28 49.52 -20.82
N GLY A 205 -8.37 48.80 -20.52
CA GLY A 205 -9.11 47.99 -21.48
C GLY A 205 -8.58 46.55 -21.67
N VAL A 206 -7.36 46.22 -21.25
CA VAL A 206 -6.75 44.92 -21.56
C VAL A 206 -6.79 43.96 -20.37
N LEU A 207 -6.83 42.65 -20.64
CA LEU A 207 -6.75 41.58 -19.65
C LEU A 207 -5.36 41.51 -19.01
N ASN A 208 -5.31 41.53 -17.68
CA ASN A 208 -4.11 41.30 -16.90
C ASN A 208 -4.34 40.14 -15.95
N LEU A 209 -3.35 39.24 -15.87
CA LEU A 209 -3.34 38.15 -14.90
C LEU A 209 -2.46 38.55 -13.72
N SER A 210 -2.87 38.19 -12.51
CA SER A 210 -2.11 38.44 -11.28
C SER A 210 -1.88 37.16 -10.48
N THR A 211 -0.77 37.07 -9.76
CA THR A 211 -0.52 35.99 -8.79
C THR A 211 -0.63 36.52 -7.38
N TYR A 212 -1.22 35.73 -6.49
CA TYR A 212 -1.36 36.04 -5.06
C TYR A 212 -0.61 35.01 -4.22
N TRP A 213 -0.52 35.28 -2.92
CA TRP A 213 -0.04 34.30 -1.96
C TRP A 213 -0.88 33.02 -2.02
N PRO A 214 -0.30 31.82 -1.77
CA PRO A 214 -1.02 30.55 -1.86
C PRO A 214 -2.31 30.45 -1.02
N ASP A 215 -2.34 31.11 0.14
CA ASP A 215 -3.46 31.14 1.08
C ASP A 215 -4.52 32.20 0.74
N ASP A 216 -4.28 33.04 -0.28
CA ASP A 216 -5.25 34.01 -0.75
C ASP A 216 -6.38 33.30 -1.53
N PRO A 217 -7.67 33.59 -1.25
CA PRO A 217 -8.79 32.94 -1.92
C PRO A 217 -8.81 33.15 -3.44
N ARG A 218 -8.15 34.20 -3.95
CA ARG A 218 -8.03 34.51 -5.38
C ARG A 218 -6.95 33.67 -6.07
N SER A 219 -6.04 33.04 -5.31
CA SER A 219 -4.98 32.22 -5.86
C SER A 219 -5.51 30.88 -6.39
N ALA A 220 -4.93 30.41 -7.49
CA ALA A 220 -5.13 29.07 -8.00
C ALA A 220 -3.97 28.17 -7.54
N PRO A 221 -4.21 26.87 -7.25
CA PRO A 221 -3.15 25.99 -6.76
C PRO A 221 -1.92 25.95 -7.68
N LEU A 222 -2.14 25.87 -8.99
CA LEU A 222 -1.06 25.83 -10.00
C LEU A 222 -0.97 27.16 -10.77
N ALA A 223 -0.73 28.27 -10.08
CA ALA A 223 -0.56 29.58 -10.72
C ALA A 223 0.88 29.80 -11.23
N ALA A 224 1.02 30.23 -12.49
CA ALA A 224 2.31 30.55 -13.10
C ALA A 224 2.20 31.84 -13.94
N ILE A 225 2.99 32.86 -13.63
CA ILE A 225 2.89 34.18 -14.25
C ILE A 225 3.95 34.41 -15.33
N GLY A 226 3.59 35.07 -16.42
CA GLY A 226 4.53 35.34 -17.54
C GLY A 226 5.68 36.28 -17.14
N TYR A 227 6.86 36.03 -17.70
CA TYR A 227 8.07 36.84 -17.51
C TYR A 227 8.77 37.16 -18.84
N SER A 228 9.92 37.84 -18.81
CA SER A 228 10.74 38.07 -20.00
C SER A 228 10.93 36.77 -20.80
N GLY A 229 10.70 36.82 -22.11
CA GLY A 229 10.71 35.64 -22.99
C GLY A 229 9.36 34.96 -23.17
N ASP A 230 8.36 35.22 -22.31
CA ASP A 230 6.98 34.74 -22.53
C ASP A 230 6.22 35.61 -23.54
N SER A 231 6.83 36.66 -24.08
CA SER A 231 6.21 37.54 -25.09
C SER A 231 5.64 36.75 -26.27
N GLY A 232 4.38 36.99 -26.60
CA GLY A 232 3.62 36.26 -27.63
C GLY A 232 2.95 34.97 -27.13
N SER A 233 3.25 34.50 -25.92
CA SER A 233 2.64 33.29 -25.37
C SER A 233 1.14 33.44 -25.10
N PRO A 234 0.33 32.39 -25.27
CA PRO A 234 -1.13 32.50 -25.19
C PRO A 234 -1.67 32.62 -23.76
N VAL A 235 -2.81 33.31 -23.67
CA VAL A 235 -3.74 33.24 -22.55
C VAL A 235 -5.09 32.76 -23.05
N PHE A 236 -5.54 31.65 -22.50
CA PHE A 236 -6.82 31.02 -22.78
C PHE A 236 -7.82 31.33 -21.66
N ALA A 237 -9.10 31.36 -22.02
CA ALA A 237 -10.21 31.44 -21.08
C ALA A 237 -11.19 30.29 -21.33
N TRP A 238 -11.75 29.73 -20.25
CA TRP A 238 -12.83 28.76 -20.33
C TRP A 238 -14.14 29.50 -20.55
N ASP A 239 -14.68 29.34 -21.75
CA ASP A 239 -16.01 29.82 -22.12
C ASP A 239 -17.06 28.89 -21.52
N ASN A 240 -17.73 29.37 -20.47
CA ASN A 240 -18.70 28.57 -19.75
C ASN A 240 -20.04 28.41 -20.49
N THR A 241 -20.28 29.18 -21.56
CA THR A 241 -21.47 29.05 -22.41
C THR A 241 -21.24 27.97 -23.47
N ASP A 242 -20.14 28.07 -24.21
CA ASP A 242 -19.80 27.13 -25.30
C ASP A 242 -19.10 25.86 -24.80
N LYS A 243 -18.74 25.81 -23.51
CA LYS A 243 -18.03 24.69 -22.86
C LYS A 243 -16.73 24.32 -23.58
N ARG A 244 -15.92 25.34 -23.88
CA ARG A 244 -14.62 25.17 -24.56
C ARG A 244 -13.60 26.20 -24.11
N TRP A 245 -12.33 25.88 -24.30
CA TRP A 245 -11.25 26.85 -24.17
C TRP A 245 -11.16 27.71 -25.42
N VAL A 246 -11.01 29.03 -25.24
CA VAL A 246 -10.81 30.01 -26.31
C VAL A 246 -9.59 30.87 -26.03
N LEU A 247 -8.82 31.20 -27.07
CA LEU A 247 -7.72 32.17 -26.98
C LEU A 247 -8.30 33.59 -26.86
N VAL A 248 -7.92 34.31 -25.80
CA VAL A 248 -8.44 35.67 -25.53
C VAL A 248 -7.36 36.75 -25.62
N ALA A 249 -6.10 36.38 -25.40
CA ALA A 249 -4.98 37.31 -25.45
C ALA A 249 -3.63 36.61 -25.65
N ILE A 250 -2.60 37.40 -25.94
CA ILE A 250 -1.18 37.00 -25.94
C ILE A 250 -0.40 37.80 -24.89
N HIS A 251 0.65 37.25 -24.32
CA HIS A 251 1.48 37.94 -23.34
C HIS A 251 2.32 39.05 -24.00
N ARG A 252 2.37 40.22 -23.36
CA ARG A 252 3.08 41.42 -23.86
C ARG A 252 4.20 41.87 -22.94
N GLY A 253 4.00 41.81 -21.63
CA GLY A 253 4.97 42.32 -20.67
C GLY A 253 4.52 42.14 -19.23
N ARG A 254 5.17 42.85 -18.30
CA ARG A 254 4.96 42.67 -16.85
C ARG A 254 5.08 43.97 -16.07
N ASN A 255 4.54 43.97 -14.85
CA ASN A 255 4.78 45.02 -13.85
C ASN A 255 4.95 44.41 -12.44
N ARG A 256 5.72 45.13 -11.61
CA ARG A 256 6.09 44.83 -10.20
C ARG A 256 7.19 43.78 -10.00
N PHE A 257 8.03 44.03 -8.99
CA PHE A 257 9.15 43.18 -8.57
C PHE A 257 8.94 42.57 -7.16
N ASN A 258 7.70 42.46 -6.69
CA ASN A 258 7.37 41.87 -5.39
C ASN A 258 7.37 40.33 -5.44
N LEU A 259 7.70 39.65 -4.35
CA LEU A 259 7.70 38.17 -4.20
C LEU A 259 6.34 37.51 -4.54
N TYR A 260 5.21 38.21 -4.32
CA TYR A 260 3.86 37.87 -4.79
C TYR A 260 3.13 39.18 -5.16
N ASP A 261 1.87 39.13 -5.62
CA ASP A 261 1.13 40.28 -6.17
C ASP A 261 1.73 40.86 -7.47
N ARG A 262 2.30 39.97 -8.29
CA ARG A 262 2.83 40.29 -9.62
C ARG A 262 1.71 40.37 -10.64
N GLU A 263 1.91 41.20 -11.66
CA GLU A 263 0.95 41.38 -12.75
C GLU A 263 1.62 41.16 -14.10
N SER A 264 1.00 40.30 -14.91
CA SER A 264 1.34 40.06 -16.32
C SER A 264 0.39 40.85 -17.20
N TYR A 265 0.95 41.62 -18.13
CA TYR A 265 0.22 42.35 -19.16
C TYR A 265 0.05 41.50 -20.41
N THR A 266 -1.18 41.45 -20.90
CA THR A 266 -1.50 40.77 -22.15
C THR A 266 -1.82 41.78 -23.25
N TYR A 267 -2.12 41.29 -24.45
CA TYR A 267 -2.63 42.03 -25.57
C TYR A 267 -3.77 41.22 -26.21
N PRO A 268 -4.97 41.80 -26.43
CA PRO A 268 -6.13 41.04 -26.86
C PRO A 268 -6.01 40.58 -28.32
N ILE A 269 -6.76 39.56 -28.71
CA ILE A 269 -6.81 39.10 -30.10
C ILE A 269 -7.56 40.12 -30.97
N MET A 270 -6.89 40.58 -32.03
CA MET A 270 -7.41 41.56 -32.99
C MET A 270 -8.11 40.86 -34.16
N ASP A 271 -9.33 40.36 -33.90
CA ASP A 271 -10.19 39.62 -34.84
C ASP A 271 -10.32 40.28 -36.22
N LYS A 272 -10.59 41.59 -36.30
CA LYS A 272 -10.72 42.31 -37.57
C LYS A 272 -9.44 42.26 -38.43
N TRP A 273 -8.27 42.33 -37.79
CA TRP A 273 -6.99 42.21 -38.51
C TRP A 273 -6.76 40.77 -38.98
N VAL A 274 -7.08 39.78 -38.14
CA VAL A 274 -7.04 38.36 -38.51
C VAL A 274 -7.92 38.10 -39.74
N ASP A 275 -9.14 38.62 -39.76
CA ASP A 275 -10.07 38.44 -40.88
C ASP A 275 -9.59 39.14 -42.16
N GLN A 276 -8.99 40.32 -42.03
CA GLN A 276 -8.36 41.01 -43.17
C GLN A 276 -7.18 40.21 -43.76
N VAL A 277 -6.31 39.66 -42.92
CA VAL A 277 -5.19 38.82 -43.36
C VAL A 277 -5.70 37.55 -44.05
N LYS A 278 -6.73 36.90 -43.49
CA LYS A 278 -7.39 35.74 -44.12
C LYS A 278 -7.94 36.08 -45.50
N ALA A 279 -8.62 37.22 -45.65
CA ALA A 279 -9.15 37.67 -46.92
C ALA A 279 -8.06 38.00 -47.96
N GLN A 280 -6.92 38.55 -47.53
CA GLN A 280 -5.81 38.89 -48.43
C GLN A 280 -5.13 37.66 -49.04
N MET A 281 -5.10 36.55 -48.30
CA MET A 281 -4.44 35.32 -48.73
C MET A 281 -5.38 34.30 -49.40
N THR A 282 -6.65 34.64 -49.62
CA THR A 282 -7.65 33.73 -50.19
C THR A 282 -8.16 34.27 -51.53
N ASP A 283 -8.29 33.39 -52.53
CA ASP A 283 -8.98 33.67 -53.78
C ASP A 283 -10.49 33.35 -53.67
N PRO A 284 -11.33 33.90 -54.56
CA PRO A 284 -12.76 33.57 -54.58
C PRO A 284 -13.01 32.06 -54.69
N ASP A 285 -14.08 31.59 -54.05
CA ASP A 285 -14.52 30.19 -54.16
C ASP A 285 -14.78 29.82 -55.64
N VAL A 286 -14.37 28.62 -56.02
CA VAL A 286 -14.76 27.98 -57.28
C VAL A 286 -16.13 27.35 -57.07
N GLU A 287 -17.16 28.01 -57.62
CA GLU A 287 -18.57 27.59 -57.54
C GLU A 287 -18.99 26.90 -58.84
N ASP A 288 -18.50 25.68 -59.08
CA ASP A 288 -18.86 24.89 -60.25
C ASP A 288 -20.34 24.45 -60.27
N VAL A 289 -20.85 24.22 -61.49
CA VAL A 289 -22.25 23.87 -61.74
C VAL A 289 -22.36 22.45 -62.30
N ALA A 290 -23.26 21.64 -61.73
CA ALA A 290 -23.57 20.31 -62.25
C ALA A 290 -24.15 20.41 -63.67
N GLY A 291 -23.45 19.83 -64.66
CA GLY A 291 -23.87 19.82 -66.06
C GLY A 291 -23.01 20.65 -67.02
N ASP A 292 -22.16 21.54 -66.50
CA ASP A 292 -21.27 22.42 -67.30
C ASP A 292 -19.95 21.75 -67.74
N GLY A 293 -19.83 20.43 -67.53
CA GLY A 293 -18.66 19.62 -67.90
C GLY A 293 -17.53 19.64 -66.87
N ASP A 294 -16.35 19.20 -67.29
CA ASP A 294 -15.15 19.15 -66.45
C ASP A 294 -14.60 20.55 -66.16
N ILE A 295 -14.04 20.74 -64.96
CA ILE A 295 -13.35 21.96 -64.55
C ILE A 295 -11.90 21.87 -65.04
N HIS A 296 -11.46 22.79 -65.88
CA HIS A 296 -10.11 22.85 -66.40
C HIS A 296 -9.25 23.85 -65.63
N TRP A 297 -8.19 23.36 -65.01
CA TRP A 297 -7.24 24.19 -64.28
C TRP A 297 -6.03 24.54 -65.15
N GLN A 298 -6.00 25.79 -65.62
CA GLN A 298 -4.97 26.34 -66.49
C GLN A 298 -4.06 27.31 -65.73
N LEU A 299 -2.89 27.62 -66.28
CA LEU A 299 -1.94 28.55 -65.64
C LEU A 299 -2.52 29.94 -65.38
N GLY A 300 -3.45 30.42 -66.23
CA GLY A 300 -4.03 31.75 -66.13
C GLY A 300 -5.39 31.83 -65.42
N ALA A 301 -6.16 30.73 -65.37
CA ALA A 301 -7.50 30.69 -64.79
C ALA A 301 -7.95 29.25 -64.51
N ILE A 302 -8.96 29.09 -63.66
CA ILE A 302 -9.76 27.87 -63.55
C ILE A 302 -11.04 28.12 -64.33
N VAL A 303 -11.41 27.22 -65.25
CA VAL A 303 -12.56 27.42 -66.14
C VAL A 303 -13.50 26.21 -66.17
N GLN A 304 -14.80 26.45 -66.32
CA GLN A 304 -15.81 25.41 -66.54
C GLN A 304 -16.94 26.01 -67.41
N GLY A 305 -17.19 25.45 -68.59
CA GLY A 305 -18.14 26.04 -69.53
C GLY A 305 -17.80 27.51 -69.84
N ASN A 306 -18.71 28.43 -69.47
CA ASN A 306 -18.51 29.88 -69.60
C ASN A 306 -18.01 30.57 -68.31
N ASN A 307 -17.88 29.82 -67.21
CA ASN A 307 -17.41 30.33 -65.93
C ASN A 307 -15.88 30.34 -65.89
N SER A 308 -15.30 31.35 -65.26
CA SER A 308 -13.86 31.51 -65.08
C SER A 308 -13.57 32.14 -63.73
N TRP A 309 -12.66 31.52 -62.99
CA TRP A 309 -12.23 31.96 -61.66
C TRP A 309 -10.74 32.25 -61.67
N GLN A 310 -10.37 33.36 -61.04
CA GLN A 310 -8.97 33.73 -60.84
C GLN A 310 -8.36 32.87 -59.73
N TRP A 311 -7.10 32.50 -59.92
CA TRP A 311 -6.29 31.87 -58.89
C TRP A 311 -4.87 32.45 -58.92
N HIS A 312 -4.19 32.43 -57.77
CA HIS A 312 -2.81 32.91 -57.64
C HIS A 312 -1.89 31.78 -57.18
N GLY A 313 -1.24 31.13 -58.15
CA GLY A 313 -0.13 30.21 -57.92
C GLY A 313 1.19 30.73 -58.48
N LEU A 314 2.14 29.82 -58.61
CA LEU A 314 3.45 30.11 -59.20
C LEU A 314 3.45 29.93 -60.72
N PRO A 315 4.33 30.66 -61.42
CA PRO A 315 4.41 30.57 -62.87
C PRO A 315 5.00 29.23 -63.34
N GLU A 316 4.86 28.95 -64.64
CA GLU A 316 5.20 27.66 -65.27
C GLU A 316 6.63 27.20 -64.98
N GLU A 317 7.59 28.11 -64.97
CA GLU A 317 9.01 27.83 -64.71
C GLU A 317 9.28 27.31 -63.29
N LYS A 318 8.35 27.50 -62.35
CA LYS A 318 8.45 27.03 -60.95
C LYS A 318 7.63 25.78 -60.68
N ARG A 319 6.91 25.24 -61.66
CA ARG A 319 6.00 24.08 -61.46
C ARG A 319 6.67 22.81 -60.92
N TRP A 320 7.98 22.66 -61.10
CA TRP A 320 8.79 21.52 -60.64
C TRP A 320 9.70 21.87 -59.43
N THR A 321 9.49 23.03 -58.80
CA THR A 321 10.26 23.48 -57.63
C THR A 321 9.47 23.21 -56.36
N ALA A 322 10.02 22.42 -55.44
CA ALA A 322 9.39 22.18 -54.14
C ALA A 322 9.22 23.49 -53.34
N PRO A 323 8.12 23.70 -52.60
CA PRO A 323 7.83 24.94 -51.87
C PRO A 323 8.98 25.44 -50.99
N ASP A 324 9.72 24.55 -50.33
CA ASP A 324 10.83 24.88 -49.44
C ASP A 324 12.05 25.52 -50.14
N LYS A 325 12.08 25.48 -51.47
CA LYS A 325 13.15 26.10 -52.29
C LYS A 325 12.77 27.48 -52.83
N LEU A 326 11.54 27.92 -52.58
CA LEU A 326 11.04 29.22 -53.03
C LEU A 326 11.43 30.33 -52.06
N THR A 327 11.47 31.55 -52.56
CA THR A 327 11.64 32.74 -51.73
C THR A 327 10.37 33.03 -50.93
N LEU A 328 10.50 33.75 -49.82
CA LEU A 328 9.34 34.14 -49.01
C LEU A 328 8.33 34.98 -49.80
N ALA A 329 8.79 35.86 -50.70
CA ALA A 329 7.92 36.68 -51.53
C ALA A 329 7.13 35.84 -52.56
N GLU A 330 7.77 34.83 -53.16
CA GLU A 330 7.08 33.90 -54.08
C GLU A 330 6.03 33.08 -53.34
N LEU A 331 6.33 32.59 -52.13
CA LEU A 331 5.39 31.86 -51.31
C LEU A 331 4.19 32.74 -50.87
N ASP A 332 4.45 33.98 -50.43
CA ASP A 332 3.39 34.87 -49.95
C ASP A 332 2.44 35.33 -51.05
N ALA A 333 2.94 35.44 -52.28
CA ALA A 333 2.15 35.84 -53.44
C ALA A 333 1.07 34.79 -53.82
N THR A 334 1.21 33.54 -53.37
CA THR A 334 0.24 32.48 -53.62
C THR A 334 -0.95 32.56 -52.68
N LYS A 335 -2.11 32.04 -53.08
CA LYS A 335 -3.35 32.14 -52.29
C LYS A 335 -4.05 30.80 -52.10
N ASP A 336 -4.79 30.71 -51.00
CA ASP A 336 -5.70 29.62 -50.70
C ASP A 336 -6.90 29.69 -51.64
N ILE A 337 -7.46 28.53 -52.02
CA ILE A 337 -8.66 28.46 -52.86
C ILE A 337 -9.55 27.31 -52.40
N ARG A 338 -10.87 27.50 -52.53
CA ARG A 338 -11.88 26.53 -52.13
C ARG A 338 -12.77 26.16 -53.31
N PHE A 339 -12.96 24.87 -53.52
CA PHE A 339 -13.96 24.31 -54.43
C PHE A 339 -15.25 24.07 -53.63
N ASN A 340 -16.26 24.88 -53.92
CA ASN A 340 -17.50 24.99 -53.13
C ASN A 340 -18.76 24.87 -54.01
N GLY A 341 -18.64 24.30 -55.21
CA GLY A 341 -19.75 24.09 -56.12
C GLY A 341 -20.43 22.73 -55.96
N ALA A 342 -20.95 22.20 -57.07
CA ALA A 342 -21.72 20.96 -57.09
C ALA A 342 -20.87 19.68 -56.97
N GLY A 343 -19.56 19.76 -57.22
CA GLY A 343 -18.69 18.59 -57.32
C GLY A 343 -18.53 18.11 -58.76
N GLY A 344 -17.45 17.36 -59.03
CA GLY A 344 -17.17 16.90 -60.39
C GLY A 344 -15.70 16.59 -60.64
N THR A 345 -15.24 16.75 -61.88
CA THR A 345 -13.87 16.45 -62.27
C THR A 345 -13.07 17.73 -62.48
N VAL A 346 -11.95 17.87 -61.78
CA VAL A 346 -10.92 18.89 -61.99
C VAL A 346 -9.78 18.28 -62.81
N VAL A 347 -9.60 18.77 -64.03
CA VAL A 347 -8.53 18.40 -64.95
C VAL A 347 -7.40 19.43 -64.83
N LEU A 348 -6.23 18.98 -64.40
CA LEU A 348 -5.02 19.82 -64.39
C LEU A 348 -4.43 19.88 -65.80
N ASP A 349 -4.72 20.94 -66.57
CA ASP A 349 -4.17 21.11 -67.92
C ASP A 349 -2.64 21.34 -67.91
N ASN A 350 -2.07 21.67 -66.74
CA ASN A 350 -0.65 21.80 -66.47
C ASN A 350 -0.31 21.32 -65.07
N SER A 351 0.97 21.06 -64.78
CA SER A 351 1.41 20.89 -63.39
C SER A 351 1.20 22.20 -62.61
N ILE A 352 0.57 22.11 -61.45
CA ILE A 352 0.16 23.26 -60.64
C ILE A 352 1.05 23.34 -59.39
N ASN A 353 1.64 24.51 -59.16
CA ASN A 353 2.38 24.80 -57.94
C ASN A 353 1.75 26.00 -57.23
N MET A 354 1.06 25.72 -56.14
CA MET A 354 0.39 26.71 -55.31
C MET A 354 1.28 27.29 -54.21
N GLY A 355 2.59 26.99 -54.18
CA GLY A 355 3.49 27.51 -53.15
C GLY A 355 2.98 27.25 -51.74
N ALA A 356 2.53 28.29 -51.05
CA ALA A 356 1.94 28.23 -49.70
C ALA A 356 0.40 28.19 -49.68
N GLY A 357 -0.26 28.34 -50.82
CA GLY A 357 -1.70 28.28 -50.98
C GLY A 357 -2.29 26.90 -50.68
N LYS A 358 -3.30 26.86 -49.82
CA LYS A 358 -4.06 25.67 -49.45
C LYS A 358 -5.23 25.43 -50.42
N LEU A 359 -5.50 24.16 -50.72
CA LEU A 359 -6.74 23.71 -51.35
C LEU A 359 -7.78 23.27 -50.33
N GLN A 360 -9.04 23.67 -50.52
CA GLN A 360 -10.18 23.13 -49.76
C GLN A 360 -11.26 22.59 -50.69
N PHE A 361 -11.83 21.43 -50.36
CA PHE A 361 -12.95 20.82 -51.09
C PHE A 361 -14.17 20.67 -50.18
N SER A 362 -15.28 21.28 -50.59
CA SER A 362 -16.57 21.25 -49.89
C SER A 362 -17.66 20.44 -50.61
N ALA A 363 -17.30 19.77 -51.70
CA ALA A 363 -18.08 18.76 -52.41
C ALA A 363 -17.19 17.57 -52.80
N ASP A 364 -17.77 16.54 -53.43
CA ASP A 364 -17.02 15.39 -53.90
C ASP A 364 -16.38 15.69 -55.26
N TYR A 365 -15.07 15.45 -55.39
CA TYR A 365 -14.33 15.74 -56.62
C TYR A 365 -13.39 14.61 -57.05
N THR A 366 -13.10 14.56 -58.35
CA THR A 366 -11.94 13.86 -58.90
C THR A 366 -10.93 14.88 -59.41
N VAL A 367 -9.66 14.77 -59.01
CA VAL A 367 -8.57 15.62 -59.50
C VAL A 367 -7.63 14.77 -60.33
N LYS A 368 -7.48 15.06 -61.63
CA LYS A 368 -6.72 14.22 -62.57
C LYS A 368 -5.89 15.03 -63.56
N SER A 369 -4.94 14.37 -64.22
CA SER A 369 -4.29 14.87 -65.44
C SER A 369 -5.09 14.47 -66.69
N PRO A 370 -4.95 15.16 -67.83
CA PRO A 370 -5.41 14.67 -69.12
C PRO A 370 -4.80 13.31 -69.47
N ASP A 371 -5.51 12.53 -70.29
CA ASP A 371 -5.05 11.19 -70.69
C ASP A 371 -3.64 11.23 -71.32
N GLY A 372 -2.77 10.33 -70.86
CA GLY A 372 -1.38 10.25 -71.32
C GLY A 372 -0.45 11.36 -70.80
N LYS A 373 -0.92 12.24 -69.90
CA LYS A 373 -0.11 13.24 -69.20
C LYS A 373 0.09 12.87 -67.74
N ALA A 374 1.21 13.32 -67.17
CA ALA A 374 1.55 13.13 -65.76
C ALA A 374 1.84 14.50 -65.14
N HIS A 375 0.78 15.27 -64.86
CA HIS A 375 0.91 16.53 -64.14
C HIS A 375 0.95 16.28 -62.64
N SER A 376 1.62 17.20 -61.95
CA SER A 376 1.77 17.18 -60.50
C SER A 376 1.03 18.34 -59.86
N TRP A 377 0.70 18.19 -58.58
CA TRP A 377 0.25 19.29 -57.73
C TRP A 377 1.11 19.40 -56.48
N VAL A 378 1.47 20.63 -56.11
CA VAL A 378 2.10 20.96 -54.83
C VAL A 378 1.53 22.28 -54.29
N GLY A 379 1.51 22.44 -52.97
CA GLY A 379 0.96 23.63 -52.32
C GLY A 379 1.04 23.56 -50.79
N GLY A 380 0.37 24.49 -50.11
CA GLY A 380 0.35 24.58 -48.65
C GLY A 380 -0.34 23.40 -47.95
N GLY A 381 -1.28 22.74 -48.63
CA GLY A 381 -1.97 21.55 -48.13
C GLY A 381 -3.34 21.36 -48.78
N VAL A 382 -3.99 20.25 -48.44
CA VAL A 382 -5.33 19.89 -48.90
C VAL A 382 -6.24 19.68 -47.69
N GLU A 383 -7.36 20.37 -47.67
CA GLU A 383 -8.44 20.23 -46.71
C GLU A 383 -9.66 19.61 -47.41
N VAL A 384 -10.18 18.53 -46.85
CA VAL A 384 -11.42 17.91 -47.34
C VAL A 384 -12.45 18.01 -46.22
N ASP A 385 -13.57 18.68 -46.50
CA ASP A 385 -14.62 18.89 -45.52
C ASP A 385 -15.25 17.56 -45.09
N ARG A 386 -15.88 17.58 -43.91
CA ARG A 386 -16.57 16.41 -43.36
C ARG A 386 -17.56 15.83 -44.37
N ASP A 387 -17.61 14.49 -44.42
CA ASP A 387 -18.51 13.72 -45.28
C ASP A 387 -18.26 13.89 -46.80
N LYS A 388 -17.14 14.52 -47.20
CA LYS A 388 -16.71 14.65 -48.60
C LYS A 388 -15.54 13.73 -48.92
N THR A 389 -15.46 13.35 -50.19
CA THR A 389 -14.40 12.51 -50.73
C THR A 389 -13.79 13.14 -51.98
N VAL A 390 -12.46 13.20 -52.01
CA VAL A 390 -11.70 13.64 -53.17
C VAL A 390 -10.88 12.47 -53.71
N LEU A 391 -11.19 12.04 -54.93
CA LEU A 391 -10.38 11.08 -55.68
C LEU A 391 -9.18 11.82 -56.29
N TRP A 392 -8.00 11.56 -55.78
CA TRP A 392 -6.77 12.29 -56.06
C TRP A 392 -5.83 11.49 -56.97
N GLN A 393 -5.81 11.84 -58.26
CA GLN A 393 -5.10 11.09 -59.30
C GLN A 393 -3.88 11.85 -59.88
N VAL A 394 -3.27 12.72 -59.07
CA VAL A 394 -2.06 13.47 -59.43
C VAL A 394 -0.94 13.26 -58.42
N ASN A 395 0.30 13.10 -58.90
CA ASN A 395 1.47 12.90 -58.03
C ASN A 395 1.95 14.23 -57.43
N GLY A 396 2.69 14.14 -56.32
CA GLY A 396 3.43 15.25 -55.74
C GLY A 396 4.84 15.39 -56.33
N LEU A 397 5.70 16.16 -55.65
CA LEU A 397 7.10 16.33 -56.02
C LEU A 397 8.04 15.80 -54.94
N LYS A 398 9.23 15.39 -55.37
CA LYS A 398 10.34 15.12 -54.47
C LYS A 398 10.65 16.35 -53.60
N ASP A 399 11.04 16.11 -52.35
CA ASP A 399 11.35 17.13 -51.34
C ASP A 399 10.14 18.03 -50.97
N ASP A 400 8.92 17.62 -51.31
CA ASP A 400 7.67 18.21 -50.83
C ASP A 400 6.90 17.21 -49.94
N ALA A 401 6.17 17.75 -48.96
CA ALA A 401 5.23 17.00 -48.15
C ALA A 401 3.81 17.51 -48.41
N LEU A 402 2.93 16.65 -48.94
CA LEU A 402 1.50 16.92 -48.98
C LEU A 402 0.97 16.93 -47.55
N HIS A 403 0.33 18.01 -47.13
CA HIS A 403 -0.33 18.08 -45.83
C HIS A 403 -1.83 17.88 -46.02
N LYS A 404 -2.41 16.88 -45.35
CA LYS A 404 -3.86 16.58 -45.40
C LYS A 404 -4.51 16.89 -44.05
N ILE A 405 -5.54 17.75 -44.08
CA ILE A 405 -6.40 18.09 -42.95
C ILE A 405 -7.89 18.02 -43.36
N GLY A 406 -8.80 18.38 -42.45
CA GLY A 406 -10.25 18.25 -42.65
C GLY A 406 -10.75 16.82 -42.46
N ALA A 407 -11.96 16.69 -41.92
CA ALA A 407 -12.52 15.40 -41.49
C ALA A 407 -12.93 14.46 -42.65
N GLY A 408 -12.92 14.94 -43.90
CA GLY A 408 -13.26 14.13 -45.07
C GLY A 408 -12.13 13.23 -45.56
N THR A 409 -12.39 12.57 -46.69
CA THR A 409 -11.54 11.53 -47.27
C THR A 409 -10.75 12.03 -48.46
N LEU A 410 -9.44 11.79 -48.47
CA LEU A 410 -8.59 11.92 -49.65
C LEU A 410 -8.23 10.52 -50.16
N HIS A 411 -8.79 10.11 -51.29
CA HIS A 411 -8.52 8.81 -51.91
C HIS A 411 -7.42 8.96 -52.96
N VAL A 412 -6.19 8.58 -52.60
CA VAL A 412 -5.02 8.70 -53.47
C VAL A 412 -4.99 7.55 -54.47
N ASN A 413 -5.09 7.87 -55.75
CA ASN A 413 -5.27 6.93 -56.85
C ASN A 413 -4.51 7.37 -58.13
N ALA A 414 -3.35 8.01 -57.96
CA ALA A 414 -2.51 8.41 -59.09
C ALA A 414 -1.75 7.20 -59.68
N ARG A 415 -0.96 7.42 -60.73
CA ARG A 415 -0.20 6.36 -61.42
C ARG A 415 1.30 6.49 -61.17
N GLY A 416 1.97 5.34 -61.02
CA GLY A 416 3.43 5.25 -60.95
C GLY A 416 4.02 5.53 -59.57
N VAL A 417 5.26 6.02 -59.58
CA VAL A 417 6.00 6.40 -58.37
C VAL A 417 5.71 7.86 -58.04
N ASN A 418 5.07 8.10 -56.90
CA ASN A 418 5.00 9.44 -56.32
C ASN A 418 6.22 9.67 -55.41
N ASP A 419 7.07 10.64 -55.77
CA ASP A 419 8.26 10.98 -55.00
C ASP A 419 7.96 11.85 -53.77
N GLY A 420 6.78 12.46 -53.70
CA GLY A 420 6.36 13.27 -52.57
C GLY A 420 6.13 12.48 -51.29
N SER A 421 6.23 13.15 -50.15
CA SER A 421 5.85 12.62 -48.85
C SER A 421 4.46 13.12 -48.42
N LEU A 422 3.88 12.54 -47.36
CA LEU A 422 2.55 12.88 -46.86
C LEU A 422 2.57 13.04 -45.33
N ASN A 423 2.02 14.15 -44.86
CA ASN A 423 1.71 14.39 -43.45
C ASN A 423 0.19 14.48 -43.28
N VAL A 424 -0.38 13.58 -42.49
CA VAL A 424 -1.83 13.50 -42.28
C VAL A 424 -2.16 13.99 -40.88
N GLY A 425 -3.00 15.02 -40.79
CA GLY A 425 -3.43 15.60 -39.52
C GLY A 425 -4.90 15.33 -39.19
N ASP A 426 -5.76 15.05 -40.17
CA ASP A 426 -7.19 14.82 -39.92
C ASP A 426 -7.87 14.04 -41.06
N GLY A 427 -9.02 13.45 -40.74
CA GLY A 427 -9.87 12.70 -41.66
C GLY A 427 -9.23 11.39 -42.13
N THR A 428 -9.63 10.94 -43.32
CA THR A 428 -9.19 9.67 -43.89
C THR A 428 -8.31 9.89 -45.11
N VAL A 429 -7.24 9.11 -45.24
CA VAL A 429 -6.48 8.97 -46.50
C VAL A 429 -6.51 7.51 -46.92
N ILE A 430 -6.96 7.24 -48.13
CA ILE A 430 -6.91 5.89 -48.72
C ILE A 430 -5.74 5.87 -49.69
N LEU A 431 -4.74 5.01 -49.45
CA LEU A 431 -3.61 4.79 -50.35
C LEU A 431 -3.98 3.67 -51.32
N ASP A 432 -4.23 4.06 -52.57
CA ASP A 432 -4.67 3.19 -53.66
C ASP A 432 -4.00 3.61 -54.99
N GLN A 433 -2.71 3.90 -54.92
CA GLN A 433 -1.89 4.21 -56.09
C GLN A 433 -1.94 3.06 -57.10
N GLN A 434 -2.01 3.42 -58.38
CA GLN A 434 -2.01 2.49 -59.49
C GLN A 434 -0.59 2.35 -60.05
N ALA A 435 -0.26 1.17 -60.58
CA ALA A 435 1.02 0.98 -61.25
C ALA A 435 1.08 1.78 -62.57
N ASP A 436 2.27 2.26 -62.93
CA ASP A 436 2.52 2.77 -64.28
C ASP A 436 2.69 1.64 -65.31
N ASP A 437 2.90 1.99 -66.58
CA ASP A 437 3.07 1.03 -67.68
C ASP A 437 4.33 0.14 -67.52
N GLN A 438 5.23 0.47 -66.57
CA GLN A 438 6.42 -0.32 -66.22
C GLN A 438 6.20 -1.17 -64.96
N GLY A 439 4.99 -1.19 -64.41
CA GLY A 439 4.64 -1.92 -63.19
C GLY A 439 5.13 -1.25 -61.90
N ARG A 440 5.68 -0.03 -61.96
CA ARG A 440 6.18 0.68 -60.78
C ARG A 440 5.02 1.34 -60.05
N LYS A 441 5.00 1.22 -58.72
CA LYS A 441 3.94 1.74 -57.86
C LYS A 441 4.52 2.20 -56.52
N GLN A 442 4.16 3.42 -56.12
CA GLN A 442 4.43 3.96 -54.78
C GLN A 442 3.49 5.13 -54.52
N ALA A 443 2.68 5.07 -53.46
CA ALA A 443 1.73 6.13 -53.12
C ALA A 443 2.43 7.40 -52.61
N PHE A 444 3.44 7.24 -51.75
CA PHE A 444 4.31 8.31 -51.23
C PHE A 444 5.68 7.75 -50.84
N SER A 445 6.69 8.60 -50.80
CA SER A 445 8.04 8.24 -50.32
C SER A 445 8.10 8.06 -48.79
N GLN A 446 7.22 8.74 -48.05
CA GLN A 446 7.04 8.63 -46.60
C GLN A 446 5.65 9.10 -46.21
N ILE A 447 5.05 8.46 -45.20
CA ILE A 447 3.85 8.99 -44.52
C ILE A 447 4.11 9.23 -43.04
N THR A 448 3.56 10.31 -42.51
CA THR A 448 3.56 10.61 -41.07
C THR A 448 2.15 10.96 -40.60
N LEU A 449 1.63 10.25 -39.60
CA LEU A 449 0.32 10.48 -39.01
C LEU A 449 0.45 11.31 -37.73
N PHE A 450 -0.35 12.37 -37.60
CA PHE A 450 -0.30 13.31 -36.48
C PHE A 450 -1.66 13.54 -35.83
N SER A 451 -1.63 14.03 -34.58
CA SER A 451 -2.75 14.52 -33.78
C SER A 451 -3.74 13.49 -33.23
N GLY A 452 -3.63 12.21 -33.62
CA GLY A 452 -4.53 11.13 -33.20
C GLY A 452 -5.88 11.09 -33.92
N ARG A 453 -6.23 12.14 -34.67
CA ARG A 453 -7.46 12.23 -35.48
C ARG A 453 -7.46 11.40 -36.78
N PRO A 454 -6.35 11.26 -37.53
CA PRO A 454 -6.43 10.73 -38.88
C PRO A 454 -6.47 9.20 -38.91
N THR A 455 -7.03 8.67 -39.99
CA THR A 455 -6.90 7.27 -40.40
C THR A 455 -6.26 7.19 -41.78
N VAL A 456 -5.23 6.35 -41.94
CA VAL A 456 -4.66 5.99 -43.24
C VAL A 456 -5.02 4.54 -43.55
N VAL A 457 -5.67 4.31 -44.68
CA VAL A 457 -6.11 2.99 -45.14
C VAL A 457 -5.20 2.51 -46.27
N LEU A 458 -4.68 1.29 -46.18
CA LEU A 458 -3.91 0.67 -47.27
C LEU A 458 -4.84 -0.17 -48.15
N ASN A 459 -4.99 0.19 -49.43
CA ASN A 459 -5.78 -0.64 -50.35
C ASN A 459 -4.99 -1.86 -50.88
N SER A 460 -3.66 -1.81 -50.83
CA SER A 460 -2.78 -2.96 -51.06
C SER A 460 -1.49 -2.86 -50.23
N ALA A 461 -0.81 -3.98 -49.95
CA ALA A 461 0.40 -4.01 -49.12
C ALA A 461 1.60 -3.23 -49.72
N ASP A 462 1.66 -3.11 -51.04
CA ASP A 462 2.75 -2.50 -51.81
C ASP A 462 2.51 -1.01 -52.13
N GLN A 463 1.60 -0.35 -51.41
CA GLN A 463 1.37 1.09 -51.51
C GLN A 463 2.54 1.91 -50.94
N ILE A 464 3.14 1.42 -49.84
CA ILE A 464 4.28 2.04 -49.17
C ILE A 464 5.07 1.00 -48.37
N ASP A 465 6.39 1.16 -48.31
CA ASP A 465 7.27 0.36 -47.44
C ASP A 465 7.05 0.73 -45.96
N THR A 466 6.90 -0.27 -45.09
CA THR A 466 6.60 -0.09 -43.66
C THR A 466 7.64 0.74 -42.91
N LYS A 467 8.92 0.75 -43.35
CA LYS A 467 9.97 1.60 -42.75
C LYS A 467 9.76 3.10 -43.00
N ASN A 468 8.88 3.43 -43.96
CA ASN A 468 8.54 4.79 -44.36
C ASN A 468 7.20 5.25 -43.74
N ILE A 469 6.60 4.45 -42.86
CA ILE A 469 5.40 4.83 -42.09
C ILE A 469 5.83 5.31 -40.71
N ARG A 470 5.36 6.50 -40.31
CA ARG A 470 5.67 7.13 -39.02
C ARG A 470 4.40 7.61 -38.31
N PHE A 471 4.39 7.50 -36.98
CA PHE A 471 3.39 8.10 -36.10
C PHE A 471 4.03 9.23 -35.31
N GLY A 472 3.69 10.47 -35.68
CA GLY A 472 4.18 11.71 -35.08
C GLY A 472 3.53 12.03 -33.74
N TYR A 473 3.49 13.32 -33.38
CA TYR A 473 2.86 13.81 -32.14
C TYR A 473 1.41 13.33 -32.06
N ARG A 474 1.06 12.56 -31.02
CA ARG A 474 -0.24 11.89 -30.80
C ARG A 474 -0.65 10.86 -31.87
N GLY A 475 0.22 10.55 -32.82
CA GLY A 475 0.02 9.51 -33.81
C GLY A 475 -1.27 9.63 -34.63
N GLY A 476 -1.96 8.50 -34.78
CA GLY A 476 -3.11 8.31 -35.67
C GLY A 476 -3.32 6.81 -35.91
N THR A 477 -4.28 6.48 -36.77
CA THR A 477 -4.64 5.08 -37.06
C THR A 477 -4.14 4.66 -38.44
N LEU A 478 -3.35 3.59 -38.50
CA LEU A 478 -3.07 2.85 -39.74
C LEU A 478 -4.04 1.66 -39.81
N ASP A 479 -4.95 1.70 -40.77
CA ASP A 479 -5.81 0.57 -41.11
C ASP A 479 -5.17 -0.23 -42.25
N ILE A 480 -4.69 -1.42 -41.92
CA ILE A 480 -4.02 -2.30 -42.88
C ILE A 480 -5.02 -2.99 -43.81
N ASN A 481 -6.31 -2.95 -43.49
CA ASN A 481 -7.43 -3.31 -44.37
C ASN A 481 -7.20 -4.62 -45.14
N GLY A 482 -6.94 -5.71 -44.41
CA GLY A 482 -6.77 -7.06 -44.96
C GLY A 482 -5.37 -7.36 -45.53
N ASN A 483 -4.45 -6.41 -45.47
CA ASN A 483 -3.09 -6.59 -45.99
C ASN A 483 -2.11 -7.07 -44.92
N ASP A 484 -1.28 -8.06 -45.28
CA ASP A 484 -0.17 -8.51 -44.47
C ASP A 484 1.00 -7.53 -44.55
N LEU A 485 1.56 -7.16 -43.39
CA LEU A 485 2.68 -6.22 -43.28
C LEU A 485 3.81 -6.78 -42.40
N SER A 486 5.05 -6.40 -42.72
CA SER A 486 6.23 -6.73 -41.92
C SER A 486 6.94 -5.46 -41.46
N PHE A 487 7.24 -5.33 -40.17
CA PHE A 487 7.92 -4.18 -39.58
C PHE A 487 9.25 -4.61 -38.93
N ASP A 488 10.34 -3.95 -39.33
CA ASP A 488 11.59 -3.99 -38.55
C ASP A 488 11.48 -3.11 -37.30
N ASP A 489 10.83 -1.96 -37.42
CA ASP A 489 10.50 -1.06 -36.32
C ASP A 489 9.16 -0.40 -36.64
N ILE A 490 8.33 -0.16 -35.62
CA ILE A 490 7.14 0.67 -35.78
C ILE A 490 7.55 2.07 -35.34
N LEU A 491 7.78 2.96 -36.29
CA LEU A 491 8.29 4.29 -36.00
C LEU A 491 7.19 5.16 -35.38
N HIS A 492 7.24 5.39 -34.08
CA HIS A 492 6.23 6.16 -33.34
C HIS A 492 6.88 7.13 -32.34
N ASN A 493 6.10 8.13 -31.93
CA ASN A 493 6.48 9.10 -30.91
C ASN A 493 6.03 8.69 -29.50
N ASN A 494 4.77 8.25 -29.36
CA ASN A 494 4.13 7.88 -28.10
C ASN A 494 2.95 6.93 -28.36
N SER A 495 2.15 6.64 -27.32
CA SER A 495 1.01 5.69 -27.36
C SER A 495 -0.15 6.08 -28.28
N GLY A 496 -0.11 7.23 -28.98
CA GLY A 496 -1.11 7.59 -29.98
C GLY A 496 -1.00 6.82 -31.31
N ALA A 497 -0.02 5.94 -31.48
CA ALA A 497 0.13 5.10 -32.67
C ALA A 497 -0.81 3.89 -32.61
N ARG A 498 -1.69 3.74 -33.61
CA ARG A 498 -2.67 2.65 -33.63
C ARG A 498 -2.58 1.91 -34.95
N ILE A 499 -2.50 0.58 -34.91
CA ILE A 499 -2.53 -0.27 -36.10
C ILE A 499 -3.72 -1.23 -35.98
N VAL A 500 -4.65 -1.18 -36.94
CA VAL A 500 -5.90 -1.95 -36.92
C VAL A 500 -6.12 -2.67 -38.25
N ASN A 501 -7.06 -3.61 -38.26
CA ASN A 501 -7.58 -4.20 -39.48
C ASN A 501 -9.11 -4.11 -39.49
N ARG A 502 -9.66 -3.18 -40.29
CA ARG A 502 -11.11 -3.01 -40.44
C ARG A 502 -11.70 -3.68 -41.67
N HIS A 503 -10.91 -4.50 -42.38
CA HIS A 503 -11.46 -5.27 -43.48
C HIS A 503 -12.61 -6.16 -42.99
N LYS A 504 -13.68 -6.26 -43.79
CA LYS A 504 -14.94 -6.86 -43.34
C LYS A 504 -14.85 -8.37 -43.11
N THR A 505 -14.00 -9.04 -43.88
CA THR A 505 -13.92 -10.52 -43.92
C THR A 505 -12.53 -11.06 -43.70
N ASP A 506 -11.50 -10.31 -44.11
CA ASP A 506 -10.16 -10.88 -44.25
C ASP A 506 -9.36 -10.61 -42.99
N THR A 507 -8.70 -11.66 -42.51
CA THR A 507 -7.71 -11.56 -41.45
C THR A 507 -6.40 -11.07 -42.05
N ALA A 508 -5.68 -10.23 -41.32
CA ALA A 508 -4.39 -9.70 -41.73
C ALA A 508 -3.31 -10.05 -40.69
N GLN A 509 -2.08 -10.22 -41.16
CA GLN A 509 -0.91 -10.56 -40.35
C GLN A 509 0.06 -9.38 -40.24
N ILE A 510 0.42 -9.00 -39.02
CA ILE A 510 1.57 -8.16 -38.73
C ILE A 510 2.74 -9.06 -38.33
N THR A 511 3.89 -8.92 -38.99
CA THR A 511 5.14 -9.60 -38.62
C THR A 511 6.15 -8.60 -38.10
N LEU A 512 6.62 -8.78 -36.86
CA LEU A 512 7.61 -7.93 -36.21
C LEU A 512 8.98 -8.61 -36.24
N THR A 513 9.91 -8.09 -37.06
CA THR A 513 11.19 -8.76 -37.37
C THR A 513 12.41 -8.15 -36.69
N GLY A 514 12.30 -6.92 -36.17
CA GLY A 514 13.41 -6.22 -35.54
C GLY A 514 13.91 -6.87 -34.26
N ASN A 515 15.04 -6.36 -33.74
CA ASN A 515 15.65 -6.86 -32.50
C ASN A 515 15.84 -5.71 -31.50
N ASN A 516 15.47 -5.96 -30.24
CA ASN A 516 15.45 -4.98 -29.15
C ASN A 516 14.59 -3.75 -29.46
N ARG A 517 13.41 -4.00 -30.03
CA ARG A 517 12.44 -2.95 -30.36
C ARG A 517 11.41 -2.81 -29.26
N HIS A 518 10.92 -1.59 -29.08
CA HIS A 518 9.85 -1.27 -28.15
C HIS A 518 8.75 -0.54 -28.92
N PHE A 519 7.51 -1.01 -28.80
CA PHE A 519 6.34 -0.33 -29.33
C PHE A 519 5.40 0.11 -28.21
N HIS A 520 5.04 1.40 -28.23
CA HIS A 520 4.00 2.03 -27.44
C HIS A 520 2.84 2.41 -28.38
N GLY A 521 1.61 2.07 -28.03
CA GLY A 521 0.49 2.27 -28.93
C GLY A 521 -0.66 1.30 -28.70
N GLU A 522 -1.42 1.04 -29.76
CA GLU A 522 -2.51 0.06 -29.79
C GLU A 522 -2.35 -0.87 -30.99
N LEU A 523 -2.65 -2.16 -30.78
CA LEU A 523 -2.74 -3.17 -31.83
C LEU A 523 -4.14 -3.79 -31.86
N GLY A 524 -4.85 -3.59 -32.98
CA GLY A 524 -6.20 -4.06 -33.17
C GLY A 524 -7.25 -3.22 -32.44
N GLU A 525 -8.51 -3.62 -32.57
CA GLU A 525 -9.66 -2.99 -31.92
C GLU A 525 -10.69 -4.06 -31.56
N GLU A 526 -11.52 -3.81 -30.54
CA GLU A 526 -12.48 -4.79 -30.02
C GLU A 526 -13.43 -5.32 -31.11
N ALA A 527 -13.95 -4.44 -31.96
CA ALA A 527 -14.85 -4.78 -33.06
C ALA A 527 -14.21 -5.63 -34.17
N SER A 528 -12.88 -5.74 -34.18
CA SER A 528 -12.11 -6.49 -35.17
C SER A 528 -11.11 -7.47 -34.55
N ARG A 529 -11.29 -7.83 -33.27
CA ARG A 529 -10.35 -8.71 -32.55
C ARG A 529 -10.03 -9.97 -33.34
N ASP A 530 -11.04 -10.61 -33.93
CA ASP A 530 -10.90 -11.87 -34.66
C ASP A 530 -10.21 -11.76 -36.03
N ARG A 531 -9.73 -10.56 -36.43
CA ARG A 531 -9.21 -10.29 -37.78
C ARG A 531 -7.76 -9.79 -37.81
N LEU A 532 -7.07 -9.74 -36.68
CA LEU A 532 -5.66 -9.30 -36.65
C LEU A 532 -4.78 -10.32 -35.93
N ASP A 533 -3.80 -10.85 -36.66
CA ASP A 533 -2.76 -11.72 -36.14
C ASP A 533 -1.43 -10.98 -36.06
N VAL A 534 -0.66 -11.24 -35.00
CA VAL A 534 0.67 -10.66 -34.78
C VAL A 534 1.69 -11.78 -34.56
N THR A 535 2.81 -11.71 -35.27
CA THR A 535 3.93 -12.66 -35.12
C THR A 535 5.18 -11.88 -34.78
N THR A 536 5.89 -12.28 -33.73
CA THR A 536 7.12 -11.61 -33.29
C THR A 536 8.35 -12.50 -33.46
N HIS A 537 9.43 -11.90 -33.93
CA HIS A 537 10.76 -12.50 -34.00
C HIS A 537 11.76 -11.71 -33.16
N ASN A 538 12.84 -12.35 -32.72
CA ASN A 538 13.89 -11.74 -31.89
C ASN A 538 13.33 -11.14 -30.59
N ASN A 539 13.87 -10.00 -30.12
CA ASN A 539 13.49 -9.41 -28.85
C ASN A 539 12.57 -8.18 -29.05
N TRP A 540 11.36 -8.24 -28.51
CA TRP A 540 10.39 -7.15 -28.52
C TRP A 540 9.83 -6.84 -27.14
N ILE A 541 9.57 -5.56 -26.91
CA ILE A 541 8.80 -5.07 -25.77
C ILE A 541 7.56 -4.39 -26.33
N LEU A 542 6.38 -4.81 -25.88
CA LEU A 542 5.11 -4.17 -26.22
C LEU A 542 4.54 -3.55 -24.95
N SER A 543 4.28 -2.24 -24.98
CA SER A 543 3.55 -1.49 -23.96
C SER A 543 2.28 -0.94 -24.60
N VAL A 544 1.34 -1.85 -24.88
CA VAL A 544 0.18 -1.55 -25.73
C VAL A 544 -1.08 -2.16 -25.16
N ASP A 545 -2.21 -1.53 -25.44
CA ASP A 545 -3.48 -2.25 -25.44
C ASP A 545 -3.62 -3.05 -26.73
N ALA A 546 -4.03 -4.31 -26.62
CA ALA A 546 -4.10 -5.22 -27.76
C ALA A 546 -5.43 -5.97 -27.81
N TRP A 547 -6.07 -5.95 -28.98
CA TRP A 547 -7.20 -6.82 -29.33
C TRP A 547 -6.82 -7.65 -30.54
N LEU A 548 -6.38 -8.88 -30.30
CA LEU A 548 -5.82 -9.74 -31.33
C LEU A 548 -6.56 -11.08 -31.41
N ASN A 549 -6.54 -11.65 -32.61
CA ASN A 549 -6.98 -13.02 -32.82
C ASN A 549 -5.86 -13.97 -32.38
N ARG A 550 -4.67 -13.82 -32.97
CA ARG A 550 -3.50 -14.60 -32.58
C ARG A 550 -2.27 -13.74 -32.31
N LEU A 551 -1.51 -14.12 -31.27
CA LEU A 551 -0.16 -13.64 -31.02
C LEU A 551 0.83 -14.80 -31.03
N SER A 552 1.75 -14.84 -31.99
CA SER A 552 2.74 -15.91 -32.12
C SER A 552 4.15 -15.39 -31.83
N ILE A 553 4.83 -15.98 -30.86
CA ILE A 553 6.26 -15.73 -30.61
C ILE A 553 7.04 -16.77 -31.40
N ALA A 554 7.49 -16.41 -32.60
CA ALA A 554 8.12 -17.34 -33.54
C ALA A 554 9.61 -17.55 -33.25
N SER A 555 10.32 -16.53 -32.79
CA SER A 555 11.70 -16.62 -32.30
C SER A 555 12.00 -15.56 -31.24
N GLY A 556 12.98 -15.81 -30.38
CA GLY A 556 13.46 -14.84 -29.38
C GLY A 556 12.55 -14.67 -28.16
N ASN A 557 12.40 -13.44 -27.67
CA ASN A 557 11.73 -13.13 -26.42
C ASN A 557 10.75 -11.95 -26.60
N LEU A 558 9.50 -12.14 -26.19
CA LEU A 558 8.49 -11.08 -26.16
C LEU A 558 8.22 -10.66 -24.71
N GLN A 559 8.23 -9.36 -24.43
CA GLN A 559 7.80 -8.80 -23.15
C GLN A 559 6.52 -7.98 -23.34
N LEU A 560 5.49 -8.31 -22.57
CA LEU A 560 4.26 -7.53 -22.42
C LEU A 560 4.35 -6.81 -21.08
N ARG A 561 4.11 -5.50 -21.03
CA ARG A 561 4.33 -4.68 -19.82
C ARG A 561 3.40 -3.47 -19.80
N GLY A 562 3.08 -2.97 -18.62
CA GLY A 562 2.46 -1.66 -18.46
C GLY A 562 3.30 -0.51 -19.04
N GLU A 563 2.64 0.62 -19.23
CA GLU A 563 3.24 1.87 -19.71
C GLU A 563 3.75 2.66 -18.49
N HIS A 564 5.03 3.05 -18.49
CA HIS A 564 5.46 4.09 -17.55
C HIS A 564 4.80 5.39 -17.96
N VAL A 565 4.14 6.08 -17.03
CA VAL A 565 3.57 7.39 -17.33
C VAL A 565 4.71 8.33 -17.72
N GLU A 566 4.65 8.86 -18.94
CA GLU A 566 5.60 9.85 -19.41
C GLU A 566 5.28 11.20 -18.76
N HIS A 567 6.29 11.75 -18.08
CA HIS A 567 6.29 13.13 -17.60
C HIS A 567 7.24 13.97 -18.45
N ALA A 568 6.96 15.27 -18.48
CA ALA A 568 7.69 16.24 -19.28
C ALA A 568 9.20 16.15 -19.05
N GLY A 569 9.97 16.09 -20.14
CA GLY A 569 11.41 15.88 -20.10
C GLY A 569 11.87 14.41 -20.08
N ASN A 570 11.01 13.46 -20.47
CA ASN A 570 11.27 12.02 -20.42
C ASN A 570 11.54 11.51 -18.98
N VAL A 571 10.78 12.03 -18.02
CA VAL A 571 10.85 11.62 -16.62
C VAL A 571 9.82 10.51 -16.39
N TYR A 572 10.20 9.51 -15.60
CA TYR A 572 9.35 8.35 -15.27
C TYR A 572 9.48 8.05 -13.78
N PHE A 573 8.36 7.84 -13.10
CA PHE A 573 8.34 7.54 -11.67
C PHE A 573 8.05 6.05 -11.42
N SER A 574 8.73 5.45 -10.45
CA SER A 574 8.49 4.05 -10.08
C SER A 574 7.08 3.79 -9.53
N HIS A 575 6.40 4.83 -9.03
CA HIS A 575 5.07 4.77 -8.46
C HIS A 575 3.97 5.31 -9.41
N ASP A 576 4.28 5.60 -10.69
CA ASP A 576 3.30 6.10 -11.65
C ASP A 576 3.33 5.31 -12.96
N TRP A 577 2.30 4.49 -13.16
CA TRP A 577 2.19 3.52 -14.25
C TRP A 577 0.75 3.43 -14.75
N ASN A 578 0.58 3.26 -16.06
CA ASN A 578 -0.69 2.84 -16.63
C ASN A 578 -0.67 1.31 -16.84
N GLU A 579 -1.79 0.67 -16.50
CA GLU A 579 -2.05 -0.72 -16.84
C GLU A 579 -2.20 -0.88 -18.36
N THR A 580 -1.81 -2.05 -18.86
CA THR A 580 -2.00 -2.44 -20.28
C THR A 580 -2.72 -3.78 -20.35
N HIS A 581 -3.68 -3.88 -21.28
CA HIS A 581 -4.54 -5.04 -21.40
C HIS A 581 -4.38 -5.73 -22.76
N TYR A 582 -3.97 -6.98 -22.71
CA TYR A 582 -3.77 -7.84 -23.87
C TYR A 582 -4.92 -8.84 -23.94
N ARG A 583 -5.89 -8.56 -24.81
CA ARG A 583 -7.07 -9.40 -25.05
C ARG A 583 -6.86 -10.16 -26.35
N ILE A 584 -6.40 -11.40 -26.23
CA ILE A 584 -5.90 -12.19 -27.36
C ILE A 584 -6.67 -13.51 -27.41
N ASN A 585 -7.19 -13.97 -28.55
CA ASN A 585 -7.91 -15.25 -28.55
C ASN A 585 -6.96 -16.43 -28.34
N GLN A 586 -5.81 -16.42 -29.03
CA GLN A 586 -4.78 -17.45 -28.95
C GLN A 586 -3.37 -16.84 -28.85
N THR A 587 -2.55 -17.32 -27.93
CA THR A 587 -1.13 -16.95 -27.85
C THR A 587 -0.26 -18.19 -27.95
N ASP A 588 0.64 -18.21 -28.93
CA ASP A 588 1.51 -19.36 -29.21
C ASP A 588 2.97 -19.00 -28.89
N VAL A 589 3.53 -19.65 -27.86
CA VAL A 589 4.95 -19.52 -27.48
C VAL A 589 5.72 -20.68 -28.10
N SER A 590 6.45 -20.41 -29.19
CA SER A 590 7.12 -21.44 -30.00
C SER A 590 8.31 -22.08 -29.29
N ALA A 591 8.81 -23.18 -29.84
CA ALA A 591 9.89 -23.95 -29.22
C ALA A 591 11.15 -23.10 -29.01
N GLY A 592 11.70 -23.11 -27.79
CA GLY A 592 12.91 -22.35 -27.44
C GLY A 592 12.73 -20.84 -27.33
N THR A 593 11.49 -20.31 -27.37
CA THR A 593 11.20 -18.88 -27.21
C THR A 593 10.65 -18.56 -25.82
N SER A 594 10.54 -17.28 -25.49
CA SER A 594 9.87 -16.86 -24.26
C SER A 594 8.86 -15.73 -24.43
N LEU A 595 7.81 -15.79 -23.62
CA LEU A 595 6.85 -14.70 -23.39
C LEU A 595 6.97 -14.29 -21.93
N THR A 596 7.11 -13.00 -21.64
CA THR A 596 7.22 -12.48 -20.28
C THR A 596 6.13 -11.43 -20.05
N LEU A 597 5.26 -11.66 -19.08
CA LEU A 597 4.38 -10.63 -18.52
C LEU A 597 5.14 -9.88 -17.43
N ARG A 598 5.32 -8.57 -17.62
CA ARG A 598 5.95 -7.68 -16.64
C ARG A 598 4.91 -6.76 -16.02
N GLU A 599 5.35 -6.10 -14.96
CA GLU A 599 4.62 -5.13 -14.13
C GLU A 599 3.53 -4.36 -14.90
N HIS A 600 2.30 -4.41 -14.37
CA HIS A 600 1.11 -3.75 -14.88
C HIS A 600 0.65 -4.24 -16.27
N ALA A 601 1.03 -5.46 -16.66
CA ALA A 601 0.44 -6.18 -17.80
C ALA A 601 -0.64 -7.17 -17.35
N HIS A 602 -1.75 -7.17 -18.09
CA HIS A 602 -2.86 -8.09 -17.91
C HIS A 602 -3.12 -8.84 -19.22
N LEU A 603 -2.86 -10.14 -19.23
CA LEU A 603 -3.09 -11.01 -20.39
C LEU A 603 -4.34 -11.87 -20.17
N ASP A 604 -5.28 -11.80 -21.10
CA ASP A 604 -6.41 -12.71 -21.22
C ASP A 604 -6.32 -13.47 -22.55
N SER A 605 -5.95 -14.76 -22.49
CA SER A 605 -5.68 -15.56 -23.69
C SER A 605 -5.73 -17.07 -23.45
N ARG A 606 -5.98 -17.83 -24.53
CA ARG A 606 -5.58 -19.25 -24.60
C ARG A 606 -4.10 -19.32 -25.00
N VAL A 607 -3.23 -19.60 -24.04
CA VAL A 607 -1.77 -19.68 -24.24
C VAL A 607 -1.34 -21.13 -24.46
N SER A 608 -0.59 -21.40 -25.53
CA SER A 608 0.12 -22.65 -25.78
C SER A 608 1.62 -22.43 -25.60
N VAL A 609 2.26 -23.24 -24.75
CA VAL A 609 3.70 -23.17 -24.46
C VAL A 609 4.38 -24.42 -24.99
N ALA A 610 5.13 -24.28 -26.08
CA ALA A 610 5.76 -25.39 -26.79
C ALA A 610 6.97 -26.00 -26.05
N ASN A 611 7.65 -26.94 -26.71
CA ASN A 611 8.83 -27.62 -26.19
C ASN A 611 9.98 -26.65 -25.87
N SER A 612 10.54 -26.73 -24.67
CA SER A 612 11.62 -25.84 -24.19
C SER A 612 11.27 -24.34 -24.28
N ALA A 613 9.99 -24.01 -24.34
CA ALA A 613 9.49 -22.64 -24.31
C ALA A 613 9.14 -22.23 -22.88
N THR A 614 9.18 -20.92 -22.62
CA THR A 614 8.95 -20.37 -21.28
C THR A 614 7.91 -19.26 -21.30
N LEU A 615 6.90 -19.36 -20.43
CA LEU A 615 6.02 -18.26 -20.06
C LEU A 615 6.44 -17.73 -18.69
N ASN A 616 6.88 -16.46 -18.62
CA ASN A 616 7.25 -15.80 -17.39
C ASN A 616 6.14 -14.85 -16.92
N VAL A 617 5.88 -14.84 -15.62
CA VAL A 617 4.92 -13.95 -14.94
C VAL A 617 5.66 -13.24 -13.81
N PHE A 618 5.89 -11.93 -13.96
CA PHE A 618 6.52 -11.13 -12.91
C PHE A 618 5.49 -10.52 -11.97
N ASP A 619 5.96 -9.74 -10.99
CA ASP A 619 5.10 -9.05 -10.02
C ASP A 619 4.14 -8.03 -10.69
N ARG A 620 3.01 -7.77 -10.04
CA ARG A 620 1.96 -6.83 -10.48
C ARG A 620 1.36 -7.18 -11.83
N THR A 621 1.18 -8.46 -12.11
CA THR A 621 0.59 -8.93 -13.37
C THR A 621 -0.64 -9.79 -13.14
N THR A 622 -1.44 -9.93 -14.20
CA THR A 622 -2.55 -10.89 -14.22
C THR A 622 -2.51 -11.73 -15.47
N LEU A 623 -2.65 -13.04 -15.32
CA LEU A 623 -2.79 -14.01 -16.40
C LEU A 623 -4.14 -14.73 -16.28
N SER A 624 -5.00 -14.55 -17.27
CA SER A 624 -6.35 -15.11 -17.36
C SER A 624 -6.50 -15.95 -18.64
N GLY A 625 -7.55 -16.79 -18.68
CA GLY A 625 -7.83 -17.69 -19.80
C GLY A 625 -7.37 -19.13 -19.53
N THR A 626 -6.53 -19.68 -20.41
CA THR A 626 -5.99 -21.05 -20.25
C THR A 626 -4.54 -21.12 -20.66
N VAL A 627 -3.73 -21.96 -20.01
CA VAL A 627 -2.33 -22.21 -20.35
C VAL A 627 -2.15 -23.72 -20.58
N ASP A 628 -1.73 -24.11 -21.78
CA ASP A 628 -1.37 -25.48 -22.11
C ASP A 628 0.15 -25.63 -22.22
N LEU A 629 0.74 -26.47 -21.36
CA LEU A 629 2.17 -26.75 -21.32
C LEU A 629 2.46 -28.01 -22.14
N ALA A 630 2.86 -27.85 -23.40
CA ALA A 630 2.85 -28.92 -24.40
C ALA A 630 3.77 -30.11 -24.06
N THR A 631 4.92 -29.88 -23.42
CA THR A 631 5.89 -30.93 -23.07
C THR A 631 6.42 -30.79 -21.65
N ALA A 632 7.10 -31.82 -21.14
CA ALA A 632 7.75 -31.79 -19.83
C ALA A 632 8.85 -30.70 -19.70
N SER A 633 9.35 -30.17 -20.82
CA SER A 633 10.31 -29.06 -20.83
C SER A 633 9.65 -27.68 -20.98
N SER A 634 8.34 -27.61 -21.21
CA SER A 634 7.56 -26.37 -21.17
C SER A 634 7.52 -25.83 -19.74
N ARG A 635 7.81 -24.54 -19.56
CA ARG A 635 7.90 -23.91 -18.23
C ARG A 635 6.98 -22.71 -18.09
N LEU A 636 6.26 -22.66 -16.98
CA LEU A 636 5.62 -21.45 -16.47
C LEU A 636 6.39 -20.99 -15.24
N LEU A 637 7.08 -19.85 -15.33
CA LEU A 637 7.89 -19.30 -14.25
C LEU A 637 7.21 -18.05 -13.69
N ALA A 638 6.92 -18.04 -12.41
CA ALA A 638 6.35 -16.89 -11.72
C ALA A 638 7.39 -16.30 -10.77
N ASP A 639 8.06 -15.21 -11.16
CA ASP A 639 9.07 -14.53 -10.34
C ASP A 639 8.49 -13.24 -9.74
N ILE A 640 8.04 -13.32 -8.50
CA ILE A 640 7.39 -12.20 -7.80
C ILE A 640 8.42 -11.48 -6.92
N SER A 641 9.52 -11.07 -7.55
CA SER A 641 10.57 -10.25 -6.96
C SER A 641 10.31 -8.76 -7.26
N PRO A 642 10.77 -7.80 -6.44
CA PRO A 642 10.63 -6.38 -6.76
C PRO A 642 11.37 -6.03 -8.06
N HIS A 643 10.66 -5.45 -9.03
CA HIS A 643 11.22 -4.92 -10.27
C HIS A 643 11.19 -3.38 -10.27
N ALA A 644 10.79 -2.72 -11.38
CA ALA A 644 10.93 -1.28 -11.56
C ALA A 644 9.86 -0.45 -10.83
N SER A 645 8.68 -1.03 -10.62
CA SER A 645 7.51 -0.41 -10.05
C SER A 645 7.45 -0.56 -8.53
N THR A 646 7.02 0.50 -7.87
CA THR A 646 6.62 0.53 -6.46
C THR A 646 5.11 0.76 -6.30
N LEU A 647 4.36 0.90 -7.40
CA LEU A 647 2.91 1.10 -7.38
C LEU A 647 2.19 -0.23 -7.11
N GLY A 648 1.40 -0.28 -6.04
CA GLY A 648 0.63 -1.48 -5.68
C GLY A 648 1.44 -2.59 -4.99
N PRO A 649 0.77 -3.65 -4.53
CA PRO A 649 1.38 -4.74 -3.77
C PRO A 649 2.36 -5.54 -4.62
N LEU A 650 3.38 -6.13 -3.97
CA LEU A 650 4.28 -7.10 -4.60
C LEU A 650 3.57 -8.46 -4.75
N ALA A 651 2.63 -8.52 -5.68
CA ALA A 651 1.79 -9.69 -5.89
C ALA A 651 1.36 -9.82 -7.36
N SER A 652 1.08 -11.05 -7.81
CA SER A 652 0.49 -11.35 -9.12
C SER A 652 -0.54 -12.46 -9.03
N ALA A 653 -1.44 -12.51 -10.00
CA ALA A 653 -2.48 -13.52 -10.07
C ALA A 653 -2.43 -14.31 -11.38
N ILE A 654 -2.52 -15.63 -11.27
CA ILE A 654 -2.79 -16.53 -12.39
C ILE A 654 -4.19 -17.11 -12.18
N ASN A 655 -5.15 -16.51 -12.87
CA ASN A 655 -6.54 -16.95 -12.91
C ASN A 655 -6.81 -17.93 -14.06
N ALA A 656 -5.83 -18.11 -14.96
CA ALA A 656 -5.92 -19.05 -16.05
C ALA A 656 -5.96 -20.52 -15.57
N ASN A 657 -6.70 -21.37 -16.27
CA ASN A 657 -6.60 -22.82 -16.07
C ASN A 657 -5.30 -23.33 -16.70
N ILE A 658 -4.49 -24.07 -15.94
CA ILE A 658 -3.19 -24.59 -16.38
C ILE A 658 -3.31 -26.10 -16.60
N SER A 659 -2.88 -26.58 -17.76
CA SER A 659 -2.84 -28.00 -18.10
C SER A 659 -1.55 -28.40 -18.81
N GLY A 660 -1.36 -29.71 -19.02
CA GLY A 660 -0.33 -30.24 -19.90
C GLY A 660 0.80 -30.98 -19.19
N LEU A 661 1.90 -31.21 -19.89
CA LEU A 661 3.01 -32.04 -19.43
C LEU A 661 4.07 -31.25 -18.64
N GLY A 662 4.10 -29.92 -18.72
CA GLY A 662 5.10 -29.06 -18.10
C GLY A 662 4.88 -28.75 -16.62
N GLY A 663 5.61 -27.76 -16.08
CA GLY A 663 5.61 -27.38 -14.66
C GLY A 663 5.49 -25.88 -14.41
N LEU A 664 4.95 -25.53 -13.23
CA LEU A 664 4.97 -24.16 -12.70
C LEU A 664 6.03 -24.03 -11.61
N ILE A 665 6.85 -22.99 -11.65
CA ILE A 665 7.83 -22.67 -10.60
C ILE A 665 7.59 -21.24 -10.12
N LYS A 666 7.46 -21.06 -8.80
CA LYS A 666 7.29 -19.77 -8.13
C LYS A 666 8.56 -19.38 -7.36
N THR A 667 9.11 -18.21 -7.67
CA THR A 667 10.24 -17.56 -6.99
C THR A 667 9.90 -16.15 -6.52
N GLY A 668 10.82 -15.49 -5.81
CA GLY A 668 10.65 -14.14 -5.30
C GLY A 668 9.82 -14.07 -4.02
N ALA A 669 10.03 -13.01 -3.24
CA ALA A 669 9.44 -12.87 -1.91
C ALA A 669 7.94 -12.52 -1.92
N GLY A 670 7.41 -12.02 -3.03
CA GLY A 670 6.01 -11.61 -3.15
C GLY A 670 5.03 -12.78 -3.28
N ARG A 671 3.74 -12.44 -3.31
CA ARG A 671 2.63 -13.39 -3.37
C ARG A 671 2.26 -13.74 -4.80
N LEU A 672 2.07 -15.04 -5.07
CA LEU A 672 1.37 -15.52 -6.25
C LEU A 672 0.02 -16.09 -5.85
N THR A 673 -1.05 -15.59 -6.46
CA THR A 673 -2.40 -16.14 -6.29
C THR A 673 -2.74 -17.04 -7.47
N LEU A 674 -3.12 -18.30 -7.20
CA LEU A 674 -3.67 -19.23 -8.18
C LEU A 674 -5.19 -19.32 -8.03
N GLY A 675 -5.91 -18.70 -8.96
CA GLY A 675 -7.38 -18.69 -9.01
C GLY A 675 -7.97 -19.75 -9.94
N GLY A 676 -7.25 -20.15 -11.00
CA GLY A 676 -7.70 -21.14 -11.97
C GLY A 676 -7.48 -22.59 -11.53
N LYS A 677 -7.99 -23.55 -12.30
CA LYS A 677 -7.72 -24.99 -12.14
C LYS A 677 -6.31 -25.32 -12.65
N VAL A 678 -5.51 -26.05 -11.89
CA VAL A 678 -4.13 -26.44 -12.25
C VAL A 678 -3.98 -27.96 -12.28
N ASN A 679 -3.81 -28.54 -13.47
CA ASN A 679 -3.66 -29.97 -13.73
C ASN A 679 -2.53 -30.21 -14.77
N ASN A 680 -1.28 -30.08 -14.32
CA ASN A 680 -0.06 -30.27 -15.09
C ASN A 680 0.82 -31.39 -14.50
N GLN A 681 1.55 -32.13 -15.35
CA GLN A 681 2.23 -33.35 -14.91
C GLN A 681 3.50 -33.13 -14.07
N GLN A 682 4.21 -32.01 -14.20
CA GLN A 682 5.41 -31.73 -13.37
C GLN A 682 5.08 -31.07 -12.03
N GLY A 683 3.81 -30.75 -11.76
CA GLY A 683 3.39 -30.09 -10.52
C GLY A 683 3.72 -28.61 -10.43
N VAL A 684 3.57 -28.08 -9.23
CA VAL A 684 3.83 -26.70 -8.82
C VAL A 684 4.95 -26.72 -7.79
N GLU A 685 6.04 -25.99 -8.05
CA GLU A 685 7.15 -25.84 -7.11
C GLU A 685 7.24 -24.40 -6.62
N VAL A 686 7.17 -24.20 -5.30
CA VAL A 686 7.31 -22.89 -4.66
C VAL A 686 8.65 -22.85 -3.93
N GLN A 687 9.56 -22.02 -4.44
CA GLN A 687 10.91 -21.90 -3.89
C GLN A 687 11.02 -20.76 -2.86
N GLN A 688 10.22 -19.70 -3.03
CA GLN A 688 10.25 -18.50 -2.17
C GLN A 688 8.90 -17.81 -2.08
N GLY A 689 8.69 -17.09 -0.98
CA GLY A 689 7.56 -16.20 -0.77
C GLY A 689 6.26 -16.96 -0.47
N GLU A 690 5.16 -16.34 -0.89
CA GLU A 690 3.80 -16.83 -0.64
C GLU A 690 3.17 -17.41 -1.91
N LEU A 691 2.52 -18.57 -1.76
CA LEU A 691 1.55 -19.10 -2.70
C LEU A 691 0.15 -19.07 -2.05
N GLU A 692 -0.77 -18.32 -2.65
CA GLU A 692 -2.17 -18.31 -2.28
C GLU A 692 -2.96 -19.16 -3.28
N VAL A 693 -3.63 -20.22 -2.82
CA VAL A 693 -4.46 -21.08 -3.67
C VAL A 693 -5.92 -20.80 -3.37
N ASN A 694 -6.64 -20.27 -4.35
CA ASN A 694 -8.09 -20.03 -4.27
C ASN A 694 -8.89 -20.89 -5.26
N GLY A 695 -8.22 -21.48 -6.26
CA GLY A 695 -8.80 -22.45 -7.20
C GLY A 695 -8.60 -23.92 -6.79
N ASN A 696 -8.60 -24.80 -7.79
CA ASN A 696 -8.32 -26.24 -7.62
C ASN A 696 -6.94 -26.59 -8.18
N LEU A 697 -6.04 -27.05 -7.32
CA LEU A 697 -4.72 -27.57 -7.68
C LEU A 697 -4.74 -29.10 -7.66
N GLU A 698 -4.97 -29.72 -8.83
CA GLU A 698 -4.98 -31.18 -8.99
C GLU A 698 -3.57 -31.78 -9.07
N SER A 699 -2.57 -30.93 -9.32
CA SER A 699 -1.17 -31.33 -9.49
C SER A 699 -0.43 -31.35 -8.15
N ASP A 700 0.65 -32.10 -8.06
CA ASP A 700 1.51 -32.13 -6.87
C ASP A 700 2.08 -30.74 -6.56
N LEU A 701 1.89 -30.27 -5.33
CA LEU A 701 2.49 -29.05 -4.80
C LEU A 701 3.74 -29.37 -3.98
N LYS A 702 4.86 -28.72 -4.27
CA LYS A 702 6.09 -28.76 -3.47
C LYS A 702 6.40 -27.38 -2.92
N MET A 703 6.49 -27.26 -1.60
CA MET A 703 6.81 -26.01 -0.90
C MET A 703 8.21 -26.12 -0.29
N ALA A 704 9.13 -25.24 -0.69
CA ALA A 704 10.48 -25.17 -0.16
C ALA A 704 10.53 -24.57 1.26
N GLU A 705 11.70 -24.66 1.91
CA GLU A 705 11.89 -24.14 3.27
C GLU A 705 11.57 -22.64 3.39
N GLY A 706 10.85 -22.26 4.44
CA GLY A 706 10.53 -20.86 4.75
C GLY A 706 9.43 -20.23 3.90
N THR A 707 8.73 -21.01 3.07
CA THR A 707 7.62 -20.54 2.23
C THR A 707 6.29 -20.50 3.00
N LEU A 708 5.30 -19.78 2.45
CA LEU A 708 3.96 -19.65 3.02
C LEU A 708 2.88 -20.11 2.03
N LEU A 709 1.97 -20.97 2.48
CA LEU A 709 0.79 -21.42 1.74
C LEU A 709 -0.47 -20.83 2.38
N SER A 710 -1.26 -20.10 1.60
CA SER A 710 -2.51 -19.45 2.05
C SER A 710 -3.66 -19.70 1.08
N GLY A 711 -4.84 -19.16 1.41
CA GLY A 711 -6.04 -19.23 0.58
C GLY A 711 -7.04 -20.30 1.01
N SER A 712 -8.08 -20.45 0.20
CA SER A 712 -9.27 -21.27 0.50
C SER A 712 -9.54 -22.38 -0.52
N GLY A 713 -8.57 -22.65 -1.39
CA GLY A 713 -8.70 -23.60 -2.49
C GLY A 713 -8.61 -25.07 -2.08
N VAL A 714 -8.66 -25.93 -3.09
CA VAL A 714 -8.53 -27.39 -2.95
C VAL A 714 -7.22 -27.83 -3.58
N ILE A 715 -6.40 -28.56 -2.84
CA ILE A 715 -5.10 -29.09 -3.28
C ILE A 715 -5.15 -30.61 -3.27
N HIS A 716 -4.75 -31.27 -4.35
CA HIS A 716 -4.72 -32.73 -4.35
C HIS A 716 -3.62 -33.24 -3.41
N GLN A 717 -2.37 -32.91 -3.68
CA GLN A 717 -1.25 -33.36 -2.85
C GLN A 717 -0.30 -32.21 -2.58
N ALA A 718 0.10 -32.04 -1.31
CA ALA A 718 1.13 -31.08 -0.91
C ALA A 718 2.26 -31.76 -0.14
N SER A 719 3.50 -31.52 -0.59
CA SER A 719 4.73 -31.93 0.08
C SER A 719 5.49 -30.69 0.53
N LEU A 720 5.54 -30.49 1.84
CA LEU A 720 6.18 -29.35 2.47
C LEU A 720 7.56 -29.74 2.98
N MET A 721 8.59 -28.93 2.68
CA MET A 721 9.90 -29.01 3.34
C MET A 721 9.81 -28.55 4.81
N ASP A 722 10.97 -28.34 5.44
CA ASP A 722 11.06 -27.87 6.83
C ASP A 722 10.68 -26.37 6.91
N ASN A 723 10.19 -25.90 8.07
CA ASN A 723 9.84 -24.50 8.34
C ASN A 723 8.83 -23.86 7.37
N VAL A 724 7.92 -24.62 6.76
CA VAL A 724 6.82 -24.09 5.94
C VAL A 724 5.66 -23.65 6.81
N THR A 725 5.02 -22.52 6.46
CA THR A 725 3.83 -22.01 7.16
C THR A 725 2.58 -22.22 6.30
N LEU A 726 1.56 -22.86 6.84
CA LEU A 726 0.21 -22.88 6.27
C LEU A 726 -0.65 -21.84 7.00
N ALA A 727 -1.32 -20.97 6.27
CA ALA A 727 -2.16 -19.92 6.83
C ALA A 727 -3.36 -19.63 5.91
N PRO A 728 -4.42 -20.47 5.94
CA PRO A 728 -5.59 -20.33 5.07
C PRO A 728 -6.18 -18.92 5.04
N GLY A 729 -6.32 -18.28 6.21
CA GLY A 729 -6.87 -16.93 6.35
C GLY A 729 -5.83 -15.80 6.38
N TRP A 730 -4.60 -16.02 5.88
CA TRP A 730 -3.52 -15.03 5.95
C TRP A 730 -3.87 -13.67 5.31
N ASN A 731 -4.53 -13.71 4.15
CA ASN A 731 -4.93 -12.51 3.40
C ASN A 731 -6.41 -12.14 3.61
N ASN A 732 -7.09 -12.77 4.56
CA ASN A 732 -8.51 -12.49 4.81
C ASN A 732 -8.70 -11.09 5.37
N LEU A 733 -9.80 -10.45 4.97
CA LEU A 733 -10.31 -9.28 5.67
C LEU A 733 -10.74 -9.68 7.08
N ALA A 734 -10.69 -8.73 8.02
CA ALA A 734 -11.15 -8.96 9.39
C ALA A 734 -12.57 -9.53 9.42
N GLY A 735 -12.79 -10.60 10.20
CA GLY A 735 -14.07 -11.30 10.28
C GLY A 735 -14.39 -12.25 9.13
N SER A 736 -13.46 -12.46 8.18
CA SER A 736 -13.57 -13.48 7.12
C SER A 736 -12.72 -14.70 7.44
N TRP A 737 -13.20 -15.88 7.03
CA TRP A 737 -12.62 -17.17 7.41
C TRP A 737 -12.40 -18.06 6.20
N SER A 738 -11.29 -18.78 6.18
CA SER A 738 -10.89 -19.65 5.06
C SER A 738 -10.72 -21.08 5.49
N SER A 739 -11.19 -22.02 4.67
CA SER A 739 -10.95 -23.45 4.85
C SER A 739 -10.08 -23.94 3.70
N LEU A 740 -8.82 -24.25 3.97
CA LEU A 740 -7.92 -24.86 2.99
C LEU A 740 -8.14 -26.37 2.99
N ARG A 741 -8.35 -26.96 1.82
CA ARG A 741 -8.69 -28.38 1.69
C ARG A 741 -7.62 -29.14 0.92
N LEU A 742 -7.19 -30.30 1.41
CA LEU A 742 -6.17 -31.13 0.78
C LEU A 742 -6.65 -32.59 0.64
N GLU A 743 -6.25 -33.33 -0.40
CA GLU A 743 -6.39 -34.79 -0.39
C GLU A 743 -5.30 -35.42 0.48
N ASN A 744 -4.01 -35.09 0.26
CA ASN A 744 -2.93 -35.58 1.11
C ASN A 744 -1.94 -34.47 1.47
N LEU A 745 -1.41 -34.51 2.70
CA LEU A 745 -0.42 -33.55 3.19
C LEU A 745 0.79 -34.28 3.78
N GLN A 746 1.97 -34.03 3.20
CA GLN A 746 3.26 -34.46 3.73
C GLN A 746 4.00 -33.26 4.33
N THR A 747 4.40 -33.34 5.59
CA THR A 747 5.08 -32.24 6.29
C THR A 747 6.53 -32.58 6.66
N GLY A 748 7.44 -31.65 6.41
CA GLY A 748 8.79 -31.62 7.00
C GLY A 748 8.78 -31.27 8.49
N ARG A 749 9.95 -30.88 9.00
CA ARG A 749 10.15 -30.51 10.41
C ARG A 749 9.75 -29.07 10.67
N ALA A 750 9.26 -28.80 11.88
CA ALA A 750 8.96 -27.45 12.38
C ALA A 750 8.00 -26.63 11.48
N ASN A 751 7.12 -27.32 10.73
CA ASN A 751 6.07 -26.66 9.96
C ASN A 751 5.00 -26.09 10.91
N SER A 752 4.48 -24.93 10.56
CA SER A 752 3.47 -24.24 11.35
C SER A 752 2.15 -24.12 10.59
N LEU A 753 1.05 -24.14 11.34
CA LEU A 753 -0.30 -23.88 10.86
C LEU A 753 -0.83 -22.69 11.64
N VAL A 754 -1.12 -21.57 10.97
CA VAL A 754 -1.66 -20.36 11.60
C VAL A 754 -3.13 -20.22 11.21
N LEU A 755 -4.02 -20.27 12.21
CA LEU A 755 -5.46 -20.15 12.01
C LEU A 755 -6.00 -18.97 12.82
N ASN A 756 -6.82 -18.11 12.20
CA ASN A 756 -7.62 -17.16 12.94
C ASN A 756 -8.89 -17.83 13.45
N SER A 757 -9.30 -17.52 14.67
CA SER A 757 -10.55 -18.05 15.23
C SER A 757 -11.27 -17.05 16.12
N ALA A 758 -12.58 -16.96 15.94
CA ALA A 758 -13.49 -16.31 16.87
C ALA A 758 -14.15 -17.33 17.82
N PHE A 759 -13.55 -18.52 17.98
CA PHE A 759 -14.02 -19.59 18.87
C PHE A 759 -15.44 -20.11 18.56
N ARG A 760 -15.91 -19.93 17.31
CA ARG A 760 -17.19 -20.46 16.82
C ARG A 760 -17.02 -21.25 15.53
N ALA A 761 -17.92 -22.21 15.32
CA ALA A 761 -17.87 -23.10 14.15
C ALA A 761 -18.09 -22.37 12.81
N ASP A 762 -18.85 -21.29 12.79
CA ASP A 762 -19.04 -20.45 11.59
C ASP A 762 -17.95 -19.39 11.43
N ALA A 763 -17.06 -19.23 12.41
CA ALA A 763 -16.11 -18.13 12.49
C ALA A 763 -14.71 -18.59 12.88
N THR A 764 -14.09 -19.38 11.99
CA THR A 764 -12.73 -19.88 12.17
C THR A 764 -12.11 -20.32 10.85
N ASP A 765 -10.82 -20.08 10.70
CA ASP A 765 -10.02 -20.71 9.66
C ASP A 765 -9.88 -22.21 9.94
N ARG A 766 -9.69 -22.99 8.87
CA ARG A 766 -9.57 -24.46 8.95
C ARG A 766 -8.56 -25.04 7.99
N LEU A 767 -8.01 -26.18 8.39
CA LEU A 767 -7.28 -27.10 7.52
C LEU A 767 -8.04 -28.43 7.45
N LEU A 768 -8.49 -28.81 6.25
CA LEU A 768 -9.27 -30.03 6.04
C LEU A 768 -8.48 -30.98 5.13
N ILE A 769 -8.13 -32.17 5.62
CA ILE A 769 -7.35 -33.16 4.87
C ILE A 769 -8.24 -34.39 4.65
N ASN A 770 -8.64 -34.66 3.40
CA ASN A 770 -9.53 -35.77 3.08
C ASN A 770 -8.85 -37.15 3.25
N GLY A 771 -7.56 -37.25 2.93
CA GLY A 771 -6.70 -38.44 3.06
C GLY A 771 -5.70 -38.33 4.21
N ASP A 772 -4.43 -38.65 3.95
CA ASP A 772 -3.42 -38.82 5.00
C ASP A 772 -2.68 -37.52 5.38
N LEU A 773 -2.38 -37.38 6.67
CA LEU A 773 -1.41 -36.42 7.20
C LEU A 773 -0.12 -37.18 7.58
N GLN A 774 0.89 -37.09 6.70
CA GLN A 774 2.16 -37.80 6.86
C GLN A 774 3.25 -36.85 7.35
N GLN A 775 3.93 -37.23 8.43
CA GLN A 775 4.83 -36.33 9.13
C GLN A 775 6.23 -36.92 9.19
N LYS A 776 7.21 -36.13 8.76
CA LYS A 776 8.61 -36.53 8.83
C LYS A 776 9.06 -36.65 10.29
N ASP A 777 9.70 -37.77 10.63
CA ASP A 777 10.21 -38.07 11.96
C ASP A 777 9.15 -37.97 13.10
N ASN A 778 7.87 -38.17 12.77
CA ASN A 778 6.72 -37.98 13.68
C ASN A 778 6.67 -36.59 14.35
N GLN A 779 7.23 -35.56 13.71
CA GLN A 779 7.13 -34.19 14.21
C GLN A 779 5.73 -33.62 13.99
N PRO A 780 5.10 -33.00 15.01
CA PRO A 780 3.76 -32.45 14.88
C PRO A 780 3.71 -31.27 13.91
N LEU A 781 2.54 -31.04 13.30
CA LEU A 781 2.20 -29.75 12.71
C LEU A 781 1.90 -28.77 13.85
N TRP A 782 2.69 -27.71 13.97
CA TRP A 782 2.57 -26.75 15.07
C TRP A 782 1.46 -25.74 14.79
N LEU A 783 0.33 -25.93 15.44
CA LEU A 783 -0.84 -25.07 15.32
C LEU A 783 -0.71 -23.83 16.22
N GLN A 784 -0.69 -22.66 15.61
CA GLN A 784 -0.89 -21.38 16.26
C GLN A 784 -2.30 -20.89 15.94
N VAL A 785 -3.07 -20.56 16.98
CA VAL A 785 -4.38 -19.96 16.81
C VAL A 785 -4.29 -18.49 17.22
N THR A 786 -4.74 -17.61 16.34
CA THR A 786 -4.86 -16.17 16.59
C THR A 786 -6.30 -15.86 16.99
N PRO A 787 -6.56 -15.49 18.26
CA PRO A 787 -7.90 -15.13 18.72
C PRO A 787 -8.40 -13.83 18.10
N GLN A 788 -9.61 -13.86 17.54
CA GLN A 788 -10.27 -12.71 16.90
C GLN A 788 -11.54 -12.25 17.64
N ALA A 789 -11.92 -12.93 18.72
CA ALA A 789 -13.08 -12.58 19.54
C ALA A 789 -12.81 -12.80 21.03
N SER A 790 -13.71 -12.29 21.87
CA SER A 790 -13.72 -12.55 23.31
C SER A 790 -13.87 -14.04 23.64
N TRP A 791 -13.49 -14.41 24.85
CA TRP A 791 -13.59 -15.78 25.35
C TRP A 791 -15.04 -16.31 25.35
N ILE A 792 -15.21 -17.59 25.03
CA ILE A 792 -16.49 -18.32 25.05
C ILE A 792 -16.30 -19.67 25.73
N ASP A 793 -17.18 -20.03 26.65
CA ASP A 793 -17.18 -21.37 27.24
C ASP A 793 -17.55 -22.44 26.19
N SER A 794 -16.67 -23.41 25.99
CA SER A 794 -16.88 -24.50 25.05
C SER A 794 -17.75 -25.62 25.63
N ASP A 795 -17.80 -25.77 26.97
CA ASP A 795 -18.62 -26.77 27.66
C ASP A 795 -20.09 -26.30 27.70
N ARG A 796 -20.79 -26.52 26.60
CA ARG A 796 -22.14 -25.98 26.36
C ARG A 796 -23.19 -26.70 27.19
N ASN A 797 -22.97 -27.97 27.50
CA ASN A 797 -23.88 -28.78 28.29
C ASN A 797 -23.54 -28.74 29.80
N SER A 798 -22.41 -28.13 30.18
CA SER A 798 -21.93 -27.97 31.55
C SER A 798 -21.73 -29.30 32.28
N ASN A 799 -21.33 -30.35 31.56
CA ASN A 799 -21.09 -31.68 32.13
C ASN A 799 -19.64 -31.85 32.65
N GLY A 800 -18.76 -30.88 32.42
CA GLY A 800 -17.37 -30.91 32.85
C GLY A 800 -16.48 -31.85 32.04
N ILE A 801 -16.88 -32.21 30.82
CA ILE A 801 -16.16 -33.11 29.91
C ILE A 801 -15.98 -32.41 28.57
N ALA A 802 -14.79 -32.53 27.98
CA ALA A 802 -14.53 -32.06 26.62
C ALA A 802 -15.20 -32.99 25.60
N ASP A 803 -16.43 -32.69 25.19
CA ASP A 803 -17.19 -33.51 24.26
C ASP A 803 -16.77 -33.32 22.79
N ASN A 804 -16.97 -34.35 21.98
CA ASN A 804 -16.57 -34.39 20.56
C ASN A 804 -17.42 -33.48 19.63
N ASN A 805 -18.45 -32.83 20.17
CA ASN A 805 -19.32 -31.86 19.50
C ASN A 805 -19.24 -30.46 20.14
N GLU A 806 -18.30 -30.25 21.06
CA GLU A 806 -18.09 -28.99 21.77
C GLU A 806 -16.84 -28.24 21.30
N GLY A 807 -16.79 -26.94 21.57
CA GLY A 807 -15.78 -26.03 21.03
C GLY A 807 -15.74 -25.96 19.50
N VAL A 808 -14.54 -25.81 18.92
CA VAL A 808 -14.34 -25.53 17.49
C VAL A 808 -13.38 -26.52 16.83
N SER A 809 -13.83 -27.16 15.75
CA SER A 809 -12.97 -27.96 14.87
C SER A 809 -12.07 -27.07 14.01
N LEU A 810 -10.76 -27.22 14.18
CA LEU A 810 -9.72 -26.45 13.48
C LEU A 810 -9.04 -27.26 12.38
N VAL A 811 -8.77 -28.54 12.66
CA VAL A 811 -8.15 -29.46 11.71
C VAL A 811 -8.94 -30.76 11.70
N GLN A 812 -9.21 -31.29 10.51
CA GLN A 812 -9.78 -32.62 10.34
C GLN A 812 -8.95 -33.44 9.35
N VAL A 813 -8.77 -34.74 9.65
CA VAL A 813 -8.04 -35.69 8.80
C VAL A 813 -8.88 -36.94 8.56
N GLY A 814 -9.24 -37.22 7.32
CA GLY A 814 -10.07 -38.38 6.94
C GLY A 814 -9.29 -39.70 6.90
N GLY A 815 -7.99 -39.66 6.60
CA GLY A 815 -7.10 -40.82 6.53
C GLY A 815 -6.23 -41.00 7.77
N ASN A 816 -4.97 -41.38 7.56
CA ASN A 816 -4.01 -41.67 8.62
C ASN A 816 -3.52 -40.39 9.30
N ALA A 817 -3.74 -40.32 10.61
CA ALA A 817 -3.15 -39.37 11.55
C ALA A 817 -3.17 -40.00 12.96
N ASN A 818 -2.68 -39.28 13.97
CA ASN A 818 -2.77 -39.68 15.36
C ASN A 818 -2.96 -38.47 16.29
N ALA A 819 -3.21 -38.70 17.57
CA ALA A 819 -3.50 -37.63 18.53
C ALA A 819 -2.41 -36.54 18.61
N ASP A 820 -1.15 -36.89 18.30
CA ASP A 820 -0.01 -35.98 18.33
C ASP A 820 0.33 -35.38 16.97
N SER A 821 -0.43 -35.67 15.91
CA SER A 821 -0.15 -35.14 14.59
C SER A 821 -0.32 -33.62 14.51
N VAL A 822 -1.20 -33.03 15.31
CA VAL A 822 -1.34 -31.56 15.40
C VAL A 822 -1.19 -31.16 16.85
N ARG A 823 -0.35 -30.18 17.15
CA ARG A 823 -0.11 -29.72 18.52
C ARG A 823 -0.08 -28.20 18.57
N LEU A 824 -0.64 -27.62 19.64
CA LEU A 824 -0.58 -26.18 19.85
C LEU A 824 0.86 -25.72 20.06
N ALA A 825 1.26 -24.70 19.30
CA ALA A 825 2.48 -23.95 19.55
C ALA A 825 2.41 -23.36 20.97
N GLY A 826 3.28 -23.83 21.86
CA GLY A 826 3.29 -23.39 23.26
C GLY A 826 2.24 -24.04 24.17
N GLY A 827 1.47 -25.03 23.72
CA GLY A 827 0.65 -25.92 24.56
C GLY A 827 -0.76 -25.45 24.92
N TYR A 828 -1.08 -24.16 24.80
CA TYR A 828 -2.43 -23.62 24.98
C TYR A 828 -2.64 -22.35 24.16
N VAL A 829 -3.90 -22.01 23.89
CA VAL A 829 -4.32 -20.71 23.33
C VAL A 829 -4.89 -19.87 24.47
N ALA A 830 -4.36 -18.66 24.63
CA ALA A 830 -4.81 -17.73 25.67
C ALA A 830 -5.87 -16.78 25.12
N ARG A 831 -6.90 -16.49 25.92
CA ARG A 831 -7.76 -15.32 25.71
C ARG A 831 -8.20 -14.74 27.06
N GLY A 832 -7.73 -13.54 27.37
CA GLY A 832 -7.95 -12.94 28.69
C GLY A 832 -7.34 -13.81 29.78
N ALA A 833 -8.12 -14.18 30.79
CA ALA A 833 -7.66 -15.05 31.87
C ALA A 833 -7.59 -16.54 31.48
N TRP A 834 -8.15 -16.93 30.35
CA TRP A 834 -8.56 -18.31 30.07
C TRP A 834 -7.65 -19.04 29.10
N ALA A 835 -7.51 -20.36 29.32
CA ALA A 835 -6.70 -21.24 28.47
C ALA A 835 -7.58 -22.25 27.71
N TYR A 836 -7.38 -22.33 26.40
CA TYR A 836 -7.91 -23.40 25.54
C TYR A 836 -6.82 -24.43 25.21
N GLY A 837 -7.21 -25.70 25.21
CA GLY A 837 -6.42 -26.84 24.78
C GLY A 837 -6.91 -27.38 23.44
N LEU A 838 -6.08 -28.19 22.79
CA LEU A 838 -6.43 -28.89 21.57
C LEU A 838 -6.70 -30.36 21.89
N TYR A 839 -7.94 -30.79 21.64
CA TYR A 839 -8.41 -32.15 21.90
C TYR A 839 -8.50 -32.90 20.57
N ALA A 840 -7.90 -34.09 20.52
CA ALA A 840 -7.91 -34.95 19.34
C ALA A 840 -8.90 -36.10 19.53
N PHE A 841 -9.96 -36.14 18.72
CA PHE A 841 -10.92 -37.23 18.71
C PHE A 841 -10.58 -38.21 17.59
N ALA A 842 -10.31 -39.46 17.95
CA ALA A 842 -9.93 -40.52 17.01
C ALA A 842 -11.12 -41.00 16.15
N PRO A 843 -10.86 -41.67 15.01
CA PRO A 843 -11.89 -42.35 14.24
C PRO A 843 -12.74 -43.31 15.09
N GLY A 844 -14.06 -43.19 15.02
CA GLY A 844 -15.01 -43.90 15.89
C GLY A 844 -15.31 -43.20 17.23
N ARG A 845 -14.65 -42.06 17.49
CA ARG A 845 -14.89 -41.18 18.64
C ARG A 845 -15.18 -39.74 18.24
N ALA A 846 -14.90 -39.35 16.99
CA ALA A 846 -15.31 -38.05 16.45
C ALA A 846 -16.85 -37.99 16.26
N SER A 847 -17.44 -36.80 16.25
CA SER A 847 -18.89 -36.66 16.05
C SER A 847 -19.25 -36.73 14.57
N SER A 848 -20.08 -37.70 14.16
CA SER A 848 -20.49 -37.82 12.75
C SER A 848 -21.20 -36.57 12.21
N GLY A 849 -21.89 -35.80 13.07
CA GLY A 849 -22.58 -34.56 12.69
C GLY A 849 -21.64 -33.36 12.47
N GLU A 850 -20.37 -33.49 12.84
CA GLU A 850 -19.36 -32.41 12.78
C GLU A 850 -18.33 -32.63 11.66
N ARG A 851 -18.50 -33.67 10.85
CA ARG A 851 -17.57 -34.03 9.78
C ARG A 851 -17.61 -32.99 8.65
N LEU A 852 -16.45 -32.45 8.30
CA LEU A 852 -16.24 -31.52 7.19
C LEU A 852 -15.39 -32.11 6.07
N VAL A 853 -14.52 -33.10 6.36
CA VAL A 853 -13.72 -33.86 5.38
C VAL A 853 -14.57 -34.88 4.59
N ALA A 854 -14.11 -35.29 3.40
CA ALA A 854 -14.83 -36.23 2.53
C ALA A 854 -15.09 -37.59 3.23
N GLY A 855 -16.20 -38.26 2.91
CA GLY A 855 -16.63 -39.52 3.52
C GLY A 855 -17.87 -39.39 4.42
N GLU A 856 -18.29 -40.47 5.07
CA GLU A 856 -19.47 -40.53 5.94
C GLU A 856 -19.13 -41.06 7.35
N GLY A 857 -19.96 -40.74 8.33
CA GLY A 857 -19.84 -41.23 9.71
C GLY A 857 -18.68 -40.63 10.52
N ASP A 858 -18.34 -41.30 11.62
CA ASP A 858 -17.38 -40.87 12.64
C ASP A 858 -15.92 -41.30 12.37
N ARG A 859 -15.64 -41.83 11.18
CA ARG A 859 -14.33 -42.36 10.79
C ARG A 859 -13.41 -41.26 10.28
N TYR A 860 -12.95 -40.38 11.17
CA TYR A 860 -11.95 -39.33 10.90
C TYR A 860 -11.33 -38.84 12.21
N TRP A 861 -10.20 -38.13 12.12
CA TRP A 861 -9.61 -37.39 13.22
C TRP A 861 -10.15 -35.97 13.25
N ASP A 862 -10.57 -35.49 14.43
CA ASP A 862 -11.00 -34.11 14.67
C ASP A 862 -10.13 -33.47 15.76
N TYR A 863 -9.39 -32.40 15.41
CA TYR A 863 -8.60 -31.62 16.36
C TYR A 863 -9.39 -30.35 16.71
N ARG A 864 -10.03 -30.37 17.88
CA ARG A 864 -10.92 -29.30 18.33
C ARG A 864 -10.27 -28.45 19.41
N LEU A 865 -10.40 -27.14 19.27
CA LEU A 865 -10.04 -26.18 20.31
C LEU A 865 -11.18 -26.08 21.33
N GLN A 866 -10.90 -26.37 22.59
CA GLN A 866 -11.86 -26.36 23.70
C GLN A 866 -11.22 -25.83 24.97
N ASN A 867 -12.02 -25.36 25.92
CA ASN A 867 -11.55 -24.97 27.24
C ASN A 867 -10.81 -26.14 27.91
N ILE A 868 -9.69 -25.85 28.57
CA ILE A 868 -9.04 -26.87 29.40
C ILE A 868 -9.91 -27.02 30.66
N LEU A 869 -10.47 -28.21 30.90
CA LEU A 869 -11.28 -28.50 32.08
C LEU A 869 -10.44 -29.23 33.14
N LEU A 870 -10.49 -28.76 34.38
CA LEU A 870 -9.77 -29.31 35.53
C LEU A 870 -10.75 -29.88 36.55
N THR A 871 -10.42 -31.01 37.20
CA THR A 871 -11.27 -31.68 38.20
C THR A 871 -10.69 -31.60 39.62
N GLU A 872 -11.52 -31.59 40.67
CA GLU A 872 -11.11 -31.64 42.09
C GLU A 872 -10.67 -33.07 42.52
N GLY A 873 -9.47 -33.22 43.13
CA GLY A 873 -8.93 -34.51 43.65
C GLY A 873 -7.52 -34.91 43.15
N ASN A 874 -6.79 -35.76 43.88
CA ASN A 874 -5.45 -36.26 43.50
C ASN A 874 -5.57 -37.50 42.60
N ASN A 875 -5.49 -37.35 41.28
CA ASN A 875 -5.16 -38.47 40.39
C ASN A 875 -3.84 -38.16 39.69
N ARG A 876 -2.74 -38.66 40.28
CA ARG A 876 -1.48 -38.86 39.57
C ARG A 876 -1.44 -40.19 38.80
N ASP A 877 -2.54 -40.95 38.77
CA ASP A 877 -2.65 -42.20 38.01
C ASP A 877 -3.84 -42.17 37.04
N PRO A 878 -3.66 -42.63 35.78
CA PRO A 878 -4.75 -42.76 34.81
C PRO A 878 -5.72 -43.88 35.21
N LEU A 879 -7.02 -43.62 35.07
CA LEU A 879 -8.04 -44.67 35.16
C LEU A 879 -7.87 -45.63 33.98
N GLN A 880 -7.65 -46.92 34.27
CA GLN A 880 -7.88 -47.99 33.30
C GLN A 880 -9.38 -48.04 32.94
N PRO A 881 -9.74 -48.26 31.66
CA PRO A 881 -11.14 -48.40 31.26
C PRO A 881 -11.78 -49.59 31.98
N GLN A 882 -12.97 -49.38 32.53
CA GLN A 882 -13.80 -50.48 33.02
C GLN A 882 -14.24 -51.37 31.85
N PRO A 883 -14.28 -52.71 32.03
CA PRO A 883 -14.81 -53.62 31.01
C PRO A 883 -16.31 -53.39 30.78
N VAL A 884 -16.69 -53.51 29.50
CA VAL A 884 -18.09 -53.47 29.02
C VAL A 884 -18.88 -54.61 29.68
N PRO A 885 -20.13 -54.39 30.15
CA PRO A 885 -20.98 -55.47 30.65
C PRO A 885 -21.36 -56.43 29.53
N GLU A 886 -21.11 -57.73 29.73
CA GLU A 886 -21.66 -58.80 28.87
C GLU A 886 -23.20 -58.89 29.04
N PRO A 887 -23.94 -59.23 27.98
CA PRO A 887 -25.39 -59.42 28.04
C PRO A 887 -25.77 -60.69 28.83
N GLN A 888 -26.69 -60.54 29.78
CA GLN A 888 -27.24 -61.66 30.57
C GLN A 888 -28.24 -62.53 29.77
N PRO A 889 -28.23 -63.87 29.95
CA PRO A 889 -29.31 -64.77 29.52
C PRO A 889 -30.49 -64.82 30.52
N GLU A 890 -31.68 -65.11 29.97
CA GLU A 890 -32.99 -65.28 30.65
C GLU A 890 -33.11 -66.53 31.58
N PRO A 891 -34.16 -66.63 32.43
CA PRO A 891 -34.06 -67.14 33.81
C PRO A 891 -34.65 -68.54 34.05
N GLN A 892 -34.22 -69.20 35.14
CA GLN A 892 -34.98 -70.24 35.86
C GLN A 892 -34.53 -70.36 37.35
N PRO A 893 -35.33 -70.99 38.25
CA PRO A 893 -35.92 -70.31 39.42
C PRO A 893 -35.23 -70.51 40.78
N SER A 894 -35.59 -69.63 41.72
CA SER A 894 -35.18 -69.51 43.13
C SER A 894 -35.43 -70.75 44.02
N PRO A 895 -34.71 -70.81 45.17
CA PRO A 895 -35.40 -70.57 46.44
C PRO A 895 -34.66 -69.59 47.40
N GLU A 896 -35.40 -68.54 47.82
CA GLU A 896 -35.59 -67.93 49.16
C GLU A 896 -34.44 -67.67 50.18
N PRO A 897 -34.59 -66.69 51.11
CA PRO A 897 -33.96 -65.37 51.01
C PRO A 897 -32.87 -65.12 52.07
N VAL A 898 -31.84 -64.34 51.71
CA VAL A 898 -30.90 -63.76 52.68
C VAL A 898 -30.77 -62.25 52.41
N SER A 899 -30.84 -61.49 53.50
CA SER A 899 -30.85 -60.04 53.66
C SER A 899 -29.89 -59.25 52.74
N GLN A 900 -30.43 -58.22 52.08
CA GLN A 900 -29.72 -57.20 51.30
C GLN A 900 -28.78 -56.34 52.17
N PRO A 901 -27.51 -56.13 51.76
CA PRO A 901 -26.79 -54.89 52.03
C PRO A 901 -27.35 -53.79 51.13
N GLY A 902 -27.53 -52.58 51.69
CA GLY A 902 -28.05 -51.41 50.96
C GLY A 902 -27.16 -50.97 49.78
N PRO A 903 -27.69 -50.12 48.88
CA PRO A 903 -26.96 -49.66 47.69
C PRO A 903 -25.64 -48.99 48.09
N GLU A 904 -24.56 -49.34 47.39
CA GLU A 904 -23.30 -48.61 47.46
C GLU A 904 -23.55 -47.12 47.15
N PRO A 905 -22.93 -46.20 47.90
CA PRO A 905 -23.12 -44.77 47.70
C PRO A 905 -22.61 -44.36 46.31
N VAL A 906 -23.49 -43.70 45.57
CA VAL A 906 -23.17 -42.95 44.35
C VAL A 906 -22.03 -41.97 44.68
N SER A 907 -20.92 -42.07 43.94
CA SER A 907 -19.80 -41.12 44.00
C SER A 907 -20.34 -39.68 43.94
N PRO A 908 -19.93 -38.76 44.84
CA PRO A 908 -20.36 -37.36 44.74
C PRO A 908 -19.94 -36.75 43.39
N PRO A 909 -20.68 -35.75 42.87
CA PRO A 909 -20.35 -35.10 41.61
C PRO A 909 -18.93 -34.53 41.68
N ARG A 910 -18.10 -34.81 40.67
CA ARG A 910 -16.78 -34.20 40.56
C ARG A 910 -16.95 -32.71 40.28
N HIS A 911 -16.38 -31.86 41.13
CA HIS A 911 -16.30 -30.44 40.87
C HIS A 911 -15.30 -30.19 39.74
N VAL A 912 -15.75 -29.61 38.62
CA VAL A 912 -14.96 -29.32 37.40
C VAL A 912 -15.06 -27.84 37.07
N ARG A 913 -13.95 -27.22 36.64
CA ARG A 913 -13.93 -25.83 36.15
C ARG A 913 -12.99 -25.62 34.97
N ALA A 914 -13.20 -24.56 34.21
CA ALA A 914 -12.26 -24.11 33.20
C ALA A 914 -10.92 -23.64 33.83
N ALA A 915 -9.82 -23.97 33.17
CA ALA A 915 -8.48 -23.55 33.55
C ALA A 915 -8.22 -22.11 33.15
N VAL A 916 -7.48 -21.41 34.01
CA VAL A 916 -6.88 -20.11 33.67
C VAL A 916 -5.49 -20.31 33.07
N ILE A 917 -4.96 -19.28 32.41
CA ILE A 917 -3.56 -19.30 31.95
C ILE A 917 -2.59 -19.43 33.14
N PRO A 918 -1.43 -20.12 33.00
CA PRO A 918 -0.57 -20.50 34.13
C PRO A 918 -0.08 -19.36 35.03
N GLN A 919 -0.05 -18.13 34.51
CA GLN A 919 0.38 -16.92 35.23
C GLN A 919 -0.69 -16.29 36.12
N VAL A 920 -1.98 -16.60 35.93
CA VAL A 920 -3.08 -16.03 36.73
C VAL A 920 -2.95 -16.35 38.22
N PRO A 921 -2.60 -17.58 38.67
CA PRO A 921 -2.37 -17.87 40.07
C PRO A 921 -1.33 -16.96 40.73
N ALA A 922 -0.26 -16.60 40.01
CA ALA A 922 0.74 -15.66 40.51
C ALA A 922 0.13 -14.26 40.67
N TYR A 923 -0.60 -13.77 39.67
CA TYR A 923 -1.25 -12.45 39.73
C TYR A 923 -2.22 -12.33 40.92
N ILE A 924 -3.03 -13.36 41.17
CA ILE A 924 -3.97 -13.40 42.29
C ILE A 924 -3.24 -13.40 43.65
N SER A 925 -2.09 -14.07 43.73
CA SER A 925 -1.31 -14.25 44.97
C SER A 925 -0.40 -13.06 45.32
N LEU A 926 -0.01 -12.24 44.34
CA LEU A 926 0.94 -11.14 44.51
C LEU A 926 0.59 -10.18 45.66
N PRO A 927 -0.67 -9.70 45.83
CA PRO A 927 -1.00 -8.76 46.90
C PRO A 927 -0.73 -9.31 48.30
N ALA A 928 -1.05 -10.57 48.57
CA ALA A 928 -0.83 -11.20 49.87
C ALA A 928 0.67 -11.30 50.20
N ALA A 929 1.48 -11.75 49.24
CA ALA A 929 2.92 -11.91 49.43
C ALA A 929 3.65 -10.56 49.64
N LEU A 930 3.28 -9.53 48.87
CA LEU A 930 3.88 -8.20 48.99
C LEU A 930 3.49 -7.50 50.31
N ASN A 931 2.23 -7.63 50.73
CA ASN A 931 1.78 -7.09 52.03
C ASN A 931 2.47 -7.82 53.19
N SER A 932 2.52 -9.16 53.16
CA SER A 932 3.22 -9.97 54.18
C SER A 932 4.68 -9.55 54.34
N MET A 933 5.39 -9.40 53.22
CA MET A 933 6.79 -8.97 53.25
C MET A 933 6.94 -7.55 53.83
N THR A 934 6.05 -6.63 53.48
CA THR A 934 6.04 -5.27 54.08
C THR A 934 5.90 -5.35 55.59
N GLU A 935 4.89 -6.09 56.06
CA GLU A 935 4.60 -6.27 57.50
C GLU A 935 5.79 -6.90 58.24
N ASN A 936 6.43 -7.91 57.65
CA ASN A 936 7.55 -8.60 58.25
C ASN A 936 8.81 -7.73 58.30
N LEU A 937 9.11 -6.96 57.25
CA LEU A 937 10.22 -6.00 57.28
C LEU A 937 10.01 -4.90 58.32
N ARG A 938 8.76 -4.41 58.47
CA ARG A 938 8.40 -3.48 59.54
C ARG A 938 8.70 -4.05 60.91
N SER A 939 8.23 -5.27 61.18
CA SER A 939 8.41 -5.93 62.48
C SER A 939 9.91 -6.08 62.84
N LEU A 940 10.71 -6.54 61.87
CA LEU A 940 12.17 -6.65 62.02
C LEU A 940 12.83 -5.28 62.29
N PHE A 941 12.39 -4.23 61.58
CA PHE A 941 12.87 -2.87 61.80
C PHE A 941 12.52 -2.31 63.19
N ILE A 942 11.25 -2.43 63.61
CA ILE A 942 10.79 -1.95 64.92
C ILE A 942 11.62 -2.60 66.02
N SER A 943 11.79 -3.92 65.96
CA SER A 943 12.59 -4.66 66.93
C SER A 943 14.05 -4.21 66.93
N SER A 944 14.70 -4.13 65.75
CA SER A 944 16.09 -3.69 65.62
C SER A 944 16.32 -2.28 66.19
N ALA A 945 15.43 -1.34 65.86
CA ALA A 945 15.51 0.04 66.30
C ALA A 945 15.17 0.23 67.78
N GLN A 946 14.33 -0.63 68.38
CA GLN A 946 14.07 -0.63 69.82
C GLN A 946 15.23 -1.24 70.63
N GLN A 947 15.96 -2.21 70.05
CA GLN A 947 17.19 -2.75 70.65
C GLN A 947 18.34 -1.72 70.57
N ALA A 948 18.38 -0.92 69.49
CA ALA A 948 19.44 0.03 69.19
C ALA A 948 19.37 1.38 69.94
N GLY A 949 19.05 1.41 71.23
CA GLY A 949 18.95 2.70 71.93
C GLY A 949 18.85 2.67 73.46
N ARG A 950 19.38 1.64 74.11
CA ARG A 950 19.35 1.56 75.60
C ARG A 950 20.50 2.31 76.28
N ASP A 951 21.51 2.78 75.52
CA ASP A 951 22.74 3.35 76.06
C ASP A 951 22.84 4.88 75.85
N GLY A 952 21.78 5.52 75.31
CA GLY A 952 21.72 6.97 75.09
C GLY A 952 22.63 7.51 73.97
N ARG A 953 23.30 6.62 73.22
CA ARG A 953 24.23 6.93 72.12
C ARG A 953 23.58 6.73 70.74
N PRO A 954 24.07 7.40 69.68
CA PRO A 954 23.73 7.06 68.30
C PRO A 954 24.20 5.64 67.96
N ASP A 955 23.33 4.86 67.32
CA ASP A 955 23.60 3.47 66.94
C ASP A 955 23.50 3.29 65.41
N LEU A 956 24.37 2.45 64.85
CA LEU A 956 24.30 1.89 63.51
C LEU A 956 24.08 0.38 63.61
N PHE A 957 23.07 -0.17 62.95
CA PHE A 957 22.86 -1.61 62.88
C PHE A 957 22.88 -2.11 61.44
N VAL A 958 23.61 -3.21 61.23
CA VAL A 958 23.73 -3.92 59.95
C VAL A 958 23.32 -5.36 60.19
N SER A 959 22.36 -5.86 59.41
CA SER A 959 21.87 -7.23 59.57
C SER A 959 21.51 -7.88 58.25
N ARG A 960 21.52 -9.22 58.22
CA ARG A 960 20.91 -10.02 57.17
C ARG A 960 19.62 -10.62 57.70
N TYR A 961 18.62 -10.70 56.84
CA TYR A 961 17.34 -11.34 57.15
C TYR A 961 16.98 -12.39 56.11
N THR A 962 16.22 -13.40 56.54
CA THR A 962 15.58 -14.40 55.69
C THR A 962 14.26 -14.83 56.31
N GLY A 963 13.29 -15.20 55.48
CA GLY A 963 12.00 -15.72 55.95
C GLY A 963 11.28 -16.52 54.88
N ASP A 964 10.27 -17.26 55.32
CA ASP A 964 9.47 -18.19 54.53
C ASP A 964 8.00 -18.06 54.96
N ASP A 965 7.12 -17.84 54.00
CA ASP A 965 5.68 -17.71 54.22
C ASP A 965 4.92 -18.85 53.54
N ARG A 966 3.90 -19.36 54.23
CA ARG A 966 2.91 -20.31 53.71
C ARG A 966 1.53 -19.69 53.81
N TYR A 967 0.95 -19.38 52.66
CA TYR A 967 -0.39 -18.84 52.55
C TYR A 967 -1.41 -19.95 52.24
N HIS A 968 -2.58 -19.85 52.84
CA HIS A 968 -3.76 -20.63 52.43
C HIS A 968 -4.89 -19.70 52.04
N SER A 969 -5.56 -20.03 50.93
CA SER A 969 -6.62 -19.22 50.37
C SER A 969 -7.98 -19.40 51.07
N ALA A 970 -8.92 -18.48 50.83
CA ALA A 970 -10.30 -18.61 51.31
C ALA A 970 -11.21 -19.41 50.39
N GLY A 971 -10.91 -19.42 49.09
CA GLY A 971 -11.73 -20.06 48.06
C GLY A 971 -11.31 -21.50 47.87
N GLY A 972 -12.28 -22.36 47.51
CA GLY A 972 -11.98 -23.74 47.12
C GLY A 972 -11.48 -23.83 45.68
N PHE A 973 -11.36 -25.07 45.19
CA PHE A 973 -10.97 -25.35 43.81
C PHE A 973 -11.85 -24.60 42.79
N MET A 974 -13.17 -24.56 43.01
CA MET A 974 -14.14 -23.93 42.11
C MET A 974 -14.04 -22.40 42.03
N ASP A 975 -13.51 -21.75 43.06
CA ASP A 975 -13.44 -20.28 43.15
C ASP A 975 -12.05 -19.72 42.82
N TYR A 976 -11.19 -20.52 42.15
CA TYR A 976 -9.81 -20.16 41.80
C TYR A 976 -8.97 -19.71 43.02
N GLY A 977 -9.19 -20.34 44.19
CA GLY A 977 -8.35 -20.17 45.37
C GLY A 977 -7.02 -20.91 45.22
N TYR A 978 -5.90 -20.23 45.50
CA TYR A 978 -4.57 -20.81 45.43
C TYR A 978 -3.77 -20.60 46.71
N ASP A 979 -3.22 -21.69 47.22
CA ASP A 979 -2.20 -21.64 48.25
C ASP A 979 -0.87 -21.22 47.61
N PHE A 980 0.03 -20.60 48.38
CA PHE A 980 1.36 -20.30 47.86
C PHE A 980 2.43 -20.39 48.94
N HIS A 981 3.66 -20.54 48.47
CA HIS A 981 4.84 -20.51 49.30
C HIS A 981 5.78 -19.41 48.80
N SER A 982 6.17 -18.50 49.70
CA SER A 982 7.12 -17.43 49.40
C SER A 982 8.35 -17.47 50.28
N ARG A 983 9.49 -17.06 49.74
CA ARG A 983 10.76 -16.91 50.44
C ARG A 983 11.33 -15.54 50.17
N TYR A 984 11.70 -14.83 51.23
CA TYR A 984 12.37 -13.54 51.12
C TYR A 984 13.69 -13.54 51.87
N ARG A 985 14.66 -12.78 51.36
CA ARG A 985 15.97 -12.59 51.99
C ARG A 985 16.59 -11.28 51.58
N GLY A 986 17.46 -10.73 52.42
CA GLY A 986 18.13 -9.48 52.13
C GLY A 986 19.01 -8.99 53.26
N TRP A 987 19.35 -7.71 53.20
CA TRP A 987 20.09 -7.02 54.23
C TRP A 987 19.38 -5.74 54.64
N THR A 988 19.62 -5.34 55.88
CA THR A 988 19.13 -4.11 56.50
C THR A 988 20.33 -3.29 56.95
N LEU A 989 20.34 -2.01 56.59
CA LEU A 989 21.23 -1.01 57.14
C LEU A 989 20.35 0.05 57.80
N GLY A 990 20.50 0.25 59.10
CA GLY A 990 19.73 1.25 59.81
C GLY A 990 20.51 1.91 60.91
N THR A 991 19.94 2.99 61.41
CA THR A 991 20.55 3.84 62.42
C THR A 991 19.48 4.40 63.32
N ARG A 992 19.91 4.73 64.54
CA ARG A 992 19.07 5.36 65.55
C ARG A 992 19.82 6.54 66.15
N TRP A 993 19.13 7.67 66.23
CA TRP A 993 19.63 8.90 66.82
C TRP A 993 18.76 9.29 68.02
N PRO A 994 19.31 9.29 69.25
CA PRO A 994 18.65 9.88 70.39
C PRO A 994 18.62 11.41 70.23
N VAL A 995 17.44 12.02 70.33
CA VAL A 995 17.23 13.48 70.25
C VAL A 995 17.09 14.07 71.66
N SER A 996 16.53 13.31 72.60
CA SER A 996 16.50 13.63 74.04
C SER A 996 16.62 12.34 74.86
N GLN A 997 16.62 12.45 76.20
CA GLN A 997 16.64 11.27 77.08
C GLN A 997 15.46 10.32 76.86
N GLN A 998 14.33 10.81 76.36
CA GLN A 998 13.12 10.01 76.13
C GLN A 998 12.77 9.87 74.64
N PHE A 999 13.33 10.67 73.73
CA PHE A 999 12.93 10.69 72.32
C PHE A 999 14.08 10.28 71.39
N ALA A 1000 13.80 9.41 70.42
CA ALA A 1000 14.75 8.98 69.41
C ALA A 1000 14.09 8.84 68.03
N VAL A 1001 14.88 9.08 66.99
CA VAL A 1001 14.49 8.87 65.59
C VAL A 1001 15.30 7.70 65.05
N SER A 1002 14.65 6.78 64.34
CA SER A 1002 15.32 5.65 63.69
C SER A 1002 14.98 5.61 62.21
N GLY A 1003 15.94 5.19 61.38
CA GLY A 1003 15.75 4.99 59.96
C GLY A 1003 16.48 3.74 59.49
N ALA A 1004 15.89 2.99 58.56
CA ALA A 1004 16.53 1.83 57.95
C ALA A 1004 16.19 1.70 56.48
N VAL A 1005 17.14 1.14 55.72
CA VAL A 1005 16.95 0.70 54.34
C VAL A 1005 17.11 -0.81 54.30
N HIS A 1006 16.11 -1.48 53.75
CA HIS A 1006 16.12 -2.90 53.45
C HIS A 1006 16.27 -3.09 51.95
N LYS A 1007 17.23 -3.91 51.53
CA LYS A 1007 17.34 -4.35 50.14
C LYS A 1007 17.33 -5.87 50.09
N GLY A 1008 16.45 -6.43 49.28
CA GLY A 1008 16.24 -7.88 49.24
C GLY A 1008 15.56 -8.39 47.99
N THR A 1009 15.21 -9.67 48.06
CA THR A 1009 14.50 -10.40 47.01
C THR A 1009 13.39 -11.24 47.62
N LEU A 1010 12.25 -11.32 46.93
CA LEU A 1010 11.12 -12.20 47.20
C LEU A 1010 10.94 -13.18 46.04
N ASN A 1011 10.85 -14.46 46.35
CA ASN A 1011 10.45 -15.50 45.41
C ASN A 1011 9.11 -16.08 45.87
N MET A 1012 8.10 -16.11 45.01
CA MET A 1012 6.78 -16.67 45.32
C MET A 1012 6.39 -17.72 44.28
N LYS A 1013 5.90 -18.87 44.75
CA LYS A 1013 5.37 -19.94 43.90
C LYS A 1013 3.97 -20.34 44.40
N PRO A 1014 2.92 -20.04 43.63
CA PRO A 1014 1.59 -20.59 43.86
C PRO A 1014 1.55 -22.10 43.65
N ASP A 1015 0.70 -22.79 44.42
CA ASP A 1015 0.32 -24.18 44.21
C ASP A 1015 -1.00 -24.20 43.44
N ALA A 1016 -0.90 -24.34 42.11
CA ALA A 1016 -2.01 -24.26 41.19
C ALA A 1016 -1.98 -25.44 40.20
N ARG A 1017 -3.18 -25.93 39.84
CA ARG A 1017 -3.36 -26.99 38.85
C ARG A 1017 -3.31 -26.48 37.42
N ASP A 1018 -3.59 -25.19 37.25
CA ASP A 1018 -3.67 -24.45 35.99
C ASP A 1018 -2.30 -24.27 35.31
N GLY A 1019 -1.22 -24.60 36.02
CA GLY A 1019 0.14 -24.58 35.52
C GLY A 1019 1.11 -23.96 36.52
N ILE A 1020 2.40 -24.10 36.24
CA ILE A 1020 3.45 -23.60 37.12
C ILE A 1020 3.76 -22.14 36.76
N SER A 1021 3.61 -21.26 37.75
CA SER A 1021 4.11 -19.88 37.71
C SER A 1021 4.96 -19.56 38.92
N GLN A 1022 5.86 -18.59 38.75
CA GLN A 1022 6.72 -18.09 39.81
C GLN A 1022 6.94 -16.59 39.65
N SER A 1023 7.09 -15.90 40.77
CA SER A 1023 7.40 -14.47 40.82
C SER A 1023 8.75 -14.25 41.46
N HIS A 1024 9.60 -13.45 40.82
CA HIS A 1024 10.87 -13.00 41.38
C HIS A 1024 10.87 -11.47 41.48
N ILE A 1025 10.94 -10.93 42.70
CA ILE A 1025 10.74 -9.51 42.97
C ILE A 1025 11.91 -8.97 43.79
N ASN A 1026 12.58 -7.95 43.26
CA ASN A 1026 13.54 -7.16 44.01
C ASN A 1026 12.80 -6.13 44.86
N THR A 1027 13.26 -5.96 46.09
CA THR A 1027 12.60 -5.11 47.08
C THR A 1027 13.58 -4.06 47.59
N LEU A 1028 13.10 -2.83 47.67
CA LEU A 1028 13.77 -1.72 48.34
C LEU A 1028 12.78 -1.07 49.29
N THR A 1029 12.99 -1.22 50.59
CA THR A 1029 12.11 -0.65 51.61
C THR A 1029 12.89 0.37 52.42
N VAL A 1030 12.27 1.52 52.65
CA VAL A 1030 12.76 2.54 53.57
C VAL A 1030 11.78 2.64 54.71
N ASN A 1031 12.26 2.38 55.92
CA ASN A 1031 11.49 2.52 57.15
C ASN A 1031 12.04 3.66 57.99
N ALA A 1032 11.14 4.35 58.68
CA ALA A 1032 11.45 5.35 59.70
C ALA A 1032 10.57 5.13 60.92
N MET A 1033 11.05 5.51 62.10
CA MET A 1033 10.27 5.40 63.32
C MET A 1033 10.61 6.53 64.30
N LEU A 1034 9.56 7.15 64.83
CA LEU A 1034 9.67 8.06 65.96
C LEU A 1034 9.42 7.27 67.23
N ASN A 1035 10.37 7.30 68.16
CA ASN A 1035 10.29 6.55 69.41
C ASN A 1035 10.31 7.49 70.60
N TRP A 1036 9.30 7.37 71.46
CA TRP A 1036 9.27 7.93 72.79
C TRP A 1036 9.35 6.78 73.81
N GLN A 1037 10.47 6.70 74.54
CA GLN A 1037 10.80 5.57 75.40
C GLN A 1037 11.31 6.06 76.76
N GLN A 1038 10.59 5.75 77.83
CA GLN A 1038 11.06 5.95 79.21
C GLN A 1038 11.60 4.64 79.81
N PRO A 1039 12.51 4.68 80.81
CA PRO A 1039 13.02 3.50 81.50
C PRO A 1039 11.91 2.64 82.16
N ALA A 1040 10.83 3.28 82.62
CA ALA A 1040 9.59 2.66 83.08
C ALA A 1040 8.41 3.59 82.74
N GLY A 1041 7.22 3.04 82.50
CA GLY A 1041 6.02 3.80 82.10
C GLY A 1041 5.68 3.69 80.61
N LEU A 1042 4.97 4.70 80.08
CA LEU A 1042 4.48 4.71 78.71
C LEU A 1042 5.62 4.74 77.67
N GLN A 1043 5.49 3.91 76.63
CA GLN A 1043 6.33 3.85 75.45
C GLN A 1043 5.45 4.02 74.22
N LEU A 1044 5.86 4.88 73.30
CA LEU A 1044 5.16 5.13 72.04
C LEU A 1044 6.15 5.00 70.89
N ALA A 1045 5.78 4.26 69.86
CA ALA A 1045 6.53 4.11 68.63
C ALA A 1045 5.61 4.40 67.43
N VAL A 1046 6.05 5.27 66.53
CA VAL A 1046 5.30 5.61 65.30
C VAL A 1046 6.12 5.13 64.10
N PRO A 1047 6.00 3.85 63.70
CA PRO A 1047 6.65 3.33 62.51
C PRO A 1047 5.96 3.79 61.23
N MET A 1048 6.75 4.10 60.22
CA MET A 1048 6.31 4.37 58.86
C MET A 1048 7.27 3.75 57.86
N GLY A 1049 6.76 3.37 56.68
CA GLY A 1049 7.55 2.66 55.69
C GLY A 1049 7.04 2.88 54.27
N ILE A 1050 7.96 2.88 53.31
CA ILE A 1050 7.64 2.83 51.89
C ILE A 1050 8.49 1.73 51.24
N SER A 1051 7.84 0.82 50.54
CA SER A 1051 8.45 -0.28 49.79
C SER A 1051 8.28 -0.07 48.30
N HIS A 1052 9.35 -0.25 47.53
CA HIS A 1052 9.31 -0.36 46.08
C HIS A 1052 9.63 -1.78 45.64
N TYR A 1053 8.76 -2.33 44.78
CA TYR A 1053 8.83 -3.68 44.24
C TYR A 1053 9.07 -3.63 42.74
N ARG A 1054 10.11 -4.34 42.28
CA ARG A 1054 10.38 -4.49 40.85
C ARG A 1054 10.81 -5.91 40.54
N GLY A 1055 10.05 -6.59 39.70
CA GLY A 1055 10.25 -8.00 39.42
C GLY A 1055 9.58 -8.46 38.15
N SER A 1056 9.46 -9.78 38.02
CA SER A 1056 8.75 -10.41 36.92
C SER A 1056 8.01 -11.65 37.36
N VAL A 1057 6.97 -11.98 36.60
CA VAL A 1057 6.31 -13.30 36.65
C VAL A 1057 6.80 -14.13 35.47
N SER A 1058 7.06 -15.41 35.72
CA SER A 1058 7.40 -16.39 34.71
C SER A 1058 6.60 -17.67 34.85
N THR A 1059 6.47 -18.40 33.74
CA THR A 1059 5.84 -19.73 33.67
C THR A 1059 6.81 -20.71 32.99
N ASP A 1060 6.62 -22.00 33.22
CA ASP A 1060 7.47 -23.03 32.60
C ASP A 1060 7.28 -23.08 31.07
N LEU A 1061 6.09 -22.71 30.56
CA LEU A 1061 5.74 -22.77 29.14
C LEU A 1061 6.12 -21.52 28.33
N ARG A 1062 6.22 -20.34 28.97
CA ARG A 1062 6.46 -19.05 28.28
C ARG A 1062 7.73 -18.34 28.76
N GLY A 1063 8.39 -18.84 29.80
CA GLY A 1063 9.47 -18.10 30.45
C GLY A 1063 8.90 -16.83 31.10
N LYS A 1064 9.54 -15.67 30.90
CA LYS A 1064 9.08 -14.40 31.46
C LYS A 1064 7.82 -13.90 30.73
N VAL A 1065 6.71 -13.74 31.45
CA VAL A 1065 5.43 -13.32 30.89
C VAL A 1065 5.04 -11.87 31.22
N ALA A 1066 5.48 -11.34 32.36
CA ALA A 1066 5.12 -9.98 32.78
C ALA A 1066 6.20 -9.33 33.66
N ASP A 1067 6.27 -8.00 33.59
CA ASP A 1067 7.04 -7.15 34.49
C ASP A 1067 6.14 -6.59 35.60
N ILE A 1068 6.55 -6.76 36.85
CA ILE A 1068 5.81 -6.31 38.02
C ILE A 1068 6.48 -5.06 38.59
N ASN A 1069 5.69 -4.00 38.77
CA ASN A 1069 6.11 -2.77 39.42
C ASN A 1069 5.05 -2.38 40.45
N GLY A 1070 5.43 -2.43 41.72
CA GLY A 1070 4.53 -2.14 42.83
C GLY A 1070 5.13 -1.19 43.85
N LYS A 1071 4.27 -0.47 44.55
CA LYS A 1071 4.63 0.38 45.69
C LYS A 1071 3.72 0.03 46.86
N ALA A 1072 4.30 -0.19 48.03
CA ALA A 1072 3.54 -0.26 49.27
C ALA A 1072 3.96 0.85 50.21
N GLY A 1073 3.04 1.27 51.06
CA GLY A 1073 3.33 2.15 52.17
C GLY A 1073 2.58 1.72 53.42
N GLU A 1074 3.14 2.08 54.56
CA GLU A 1074 2.59 1.73 55.87
C GLU A 1074 2.83 2.85 56.86
N ILE A 1075 1.91 3.00 57.80
CA ILE A 1075 2.03 3.89 58.95
C ILE A 1075 1.29 3.29 60.13
N GLY A 1076 1.90 3.32 61.31
CA GLY A 1076 1.27 2.81 62.52
C GLY A 1076 1.66 3.57 63.77
N VAL A 1077 1.01 3.19 64.87
CA VAL A 1077 1.31 3.61 66.23
C VAL A 1077 1.28 2.38 67.11
N ASP A 1078 2.40 2.10 67.76
CA ASP A 1078 2.56 1.09 68.81
C ASP A 1078 2.68 1.79 70.16
N SER A 1079 1.90 1.35 71.13
CA SER A 1079 1.88 1.86 72.50
C SER A 1079 2.12 0.71 73.48
N GLY A 1080 2.97 0.93 74.47
CA GLY A 1080 3.25 -0.07 75.50
C GLY A 1080 3.49 0.54 76.86
N TRP A 1081 3.15 -0.17 77.93
CA TRP A 1081 3.41 0.28 79.30
C TRP A 1081 4.46 -0.60 79.97
N ARG A 1082 5.69 -0.09 80.13
CA ARG A 1082 6.82 -0.87 80.62
C ARG A 1082 6.88 -0.89 82.15
N TRP A 1083 6.81 -2.09 82.73
CA TRP A 1083 7.14 -2.34 84.13
C TRP A 1083 8.56 -2.92 84.22
N GLN A 1084 9.46 -2.22 84.92
CA GLN A 1084 10.85 -2.66 85.12
C GLN A 1084 11.02 -3.21 86.55
N LEU A 1085 11.50 -4.45 86.67
CA LEU A 1085 11.73 -5.15 87.94
C LEU A 1085 13.12 -5.83 87.91
N GLY A 1086 14.16 -5.11 88.35
CA GLY A 1086 15.54 -5.60 88.30
C GLY A 1086 15.99 -5.88 86.86
N SER A 1087 16.51 -7.10 86.62
CA SER A 1087 16.90 -7.58 85.29
C SER A 1087 15.72 -7.92 84.38
N HIS A 1088 14.48 -7.88 84.87
CA HIS A 1088 13.28 -8.24 84.11
C HIS A 1088 12.45 -7.01 83.76
N ALA A 1089 11.79 -7.02 82.61
CA ALA A 1089 10.73 -6.07 82.31
C ALA A 1089 9.58 -6.72 81.55
N LEU A 1090 8.36 -6.31 81.88
CA LEU A 1090 7.14 -6.74 81.22
C LEU A 1090 6.43 -5.52 80.63
N THR A 1091 6.02 -5.61 79.37
CA THR A 1091 5.41 -4.50 78.63
C THR A 1091 4.21 -5.02 77.85
N PRO A 1092 2.98 -4.86 78.36
CA PRO A 1092 1.79 -4.99 77.52
C PRO A 1092 1.86 -3.97 76.40
N VAL A 1093 1.58 -4.39 75.17
CA VAL A 1093 1.65 -3.58 73.95
C VAL A 1093 0.33 -3.65 73.18
N ALA A 1094 -0.05 -2.55 72.57
CA ALA A 1094 -1.16 -2.44 71.65
C ALA A 1094 -0.76 -1.55 70.47
N GLY A 1095 -1.19 -1.90 69.26
CA GLY A 1095 -0.81 -1.17 68.05
C GLY A 1095 -1.92 -1.07 67.02
N ILE A 1096 -1.91 0.03 66.27
CA ILE A 1096 -2.81 0.26 65.12
C ILE A 1096 -1.92 0.57 63.92
N ASN A 1097 -2.16 -0.08 62.78
CA ASN A 1097 -1.41 0.14 61.55
C ASN A 1097 -2.33 0.21 60.33
N ALA A 1098 -2.01 1.11 59.41
CA ALA A 1098 -2.62 1.21 58.09
C ALA A 1098 -1.55 0.89 57.04
N GLN A 1099 -1.90 0.05 56.07
CA GLN A 1099 -1.05 -0.27 54.93
C GLN A 1099 -1.80 -0.10 53.61
N TRP A 1100 -1.09 0.31 52.55
CA TRP A 1100 -1.64 0.37 51.21
C TRP A 1100 -0.64 -0.19 50.21
N LEU A 1101 -1.15 -0.88 49.18
CA LEU A 1101 -0.37 -1.47 48.11
C LEU A 1101 -0.95 -1.01 46.78
N SER A 1102 -0.10 -0.60 45.84
CA SER A 1102 -0.48 -0.30 44.47
C SER A 1102 0.46 -1.07 43.54
N ILE A 1103 -0.11 -1.92 42.69
CA ILE A 1103 0.59 -2.61 41.61
C ILE A 1103 0.17 -1.94 40.31
N LYS A 1104 1.12 -1.54 39.48
CA LYS A 1104 0.83 -0.91 38.20
C LYS A 1104 0.19 -1.92 37.25
N ASP A 1105 -0.87 -1.52 36.56
CA ASP A 1105 -1.49 -2.31 35.49
C ASP A 1105 -0.47 -2.67 34.40
N PHE A 1106 -0.63 -3.86 33.84
CA PHE A 1106 0.25 -4.38 32.79
C PHE A 1106 -0.50 -5.30 31.83
N THR A 1107 0.09 -5.54 30.67
CA THR A 1107 -0.32 -6.58 29.72
C THR A 1107 0.78 -7.63 29.67
N ASP A 1108 0.41 -8.90 29.78
CA ASP A 1108 1.38 -10.00 29.71
C ASP A 1108 1.71 -10.41 28.26
N SER A 1109 2.62 -11.37 28.10
CA SER A 1109 3.06 -11.88 26.80
C SER A 1109 1.98 -12.63 26.01
N ASP A 1110 0.92 -13.10 26.67
CA ASP A 1110 -0.22 -13.76 26.03
C ASP A 1110 -1.34 -12.75 25.69
N GLY A 1111 -1.13 -11.45 25.97
CA GLY A 1111 -2.07 -10.37 25.68
C GLY A 1111 -3.11 -10.11 26.77
N ALA A 1112 -3.02 -10.78 27.93
CA ALA A 1112 -3.94 -10.57 29.03
C ALA A 1112 -3.64 -9.24 29.75
N ARG A 1113 -4.65 -8.38 29.84
CA ARG A 1113 -4.60 -7.09 30.55
C ARG A 1113 -4.96 -7.30 32.01
N VAL A 1114 -4.05 -6.96 32.91
CA VAL A 1114 -4.18 -7.17 34.36
C VAL A 1114 -4.27 -5.82 35.06
N SER A 1115 -5.31 -5.64 35.87
CA SER A 1115 -5.49 -4.45 36.71
C SER A 1115 -5.90 -4.79 38.14
N TYR A 1116 -5.36 -4.05 39.11
CA TYR A 1116 -5.59 -4.31 40.53
C TYR A 1116 -6.45 -3.22 41.15
N SER A 1117 -7.48 -3.62 41.91
CA SER A 1117 -8.27 -2.70 42.74
C SER A 1117 -7.94 -2.92 44.21
N THR A 1118 -6.98 -2.14 44.72
CA THR A 1118 -6.54 -2.20 46.12
C THR A 1118 -7.05 -0.98 46.90
N ARG A 1119 -7.34 -1.17 48.20
CA ARG A 1119 -7.65 -0.08 49.14
C ARG A 1119 -6.74 -0.20 50.37
N PRO A 1120 -6.52 0.89 51.13
CA PRO A 1120 -5.78 0.81 52.38
C PRO A 1120 -6.44 -0.18 53.35
N ALA A 1121 -5.65 -1.04 53.97
CA ALA A 1121 -6.08 -2.04 54.94
C ALA A 1121 -5.62 -1.66 56.35
N MET A 1122 -6.49 -1.86 57.34
CA MET A 1122 -6.22 -1.60 58.75
C MET A 1122 -5.82 -2.87 59.50
N GLN A 1123 -4.95 -2.72 60.49
CA GLN A 1123 -4.50 -3.77 61.39
C GLN A 1123 -4.55 -3.27 62.84
N LEU A 1124 -5.07 -4.10 63.73
CA LEU A 1124 -5.06 -3.91 65.17
C LEU A 1124 -4.23 -5.01 65.79
N SER A 1125 -3.41 -4.68 66.79
CA SER A 1125 -2.58 -5.67 67.48
C SER A 1125 -2.58 -5.44 68.98
N ALA A 1126 -2.48 -6.52 69.74
CA ALA A 1126 -2.35 -6.49 71.20
C ALA A 1126 -1.48 -7.66 71.65
N GLY A 1127 -0.59 -7.44 72.61
CA GLY A 1127 0.40 -8.41 73.01
C GLY A 1127 1.11 -8.09 74.31
N ILE A 1128 2.07 -8.94 74.66
CA ILE A 1128 2.93 -8.77 75.82
C ILE A 1128 4.37 -9.01 75.38
N LYS A 1129 5.24 -8.06 75.71
CA LYS A 1129 6.68 -8.12 75.52
C LYS A 1129 7.38 -8.30 76.86
N TYR A 1130 8.34 -9.21 76.90
CA TYR A 1130 9.17 -9.51 78.06
C TYR A 1130 10.64 -9.29 77.70
N ASP A 1131 11.35 -8.56 78.54
CA ASP A 1131 12.79 -8.31 78.43
C ASP A 1131 13.50 -8.87 79.66
N PHE A 1132 14.66 -9.48 79.45
CA PHE A 1132 15.51 -10.05 80.49
C PHE A 1132 16.99 -9.75 80.23
N THR A 1133 17.64 -9.08 81.18
CA THR A 1133 19.07 -8.71 81.12
C THR A 1133 19.81 -9.34 82.30
N PRO A 1134 20.15 -10.64 82.24
CA PRO A 1134 20.77 -11.37 83.37
C PRO A 1134 22.19 -10.89 83.70
N LEU A 1135 22.90 -10.36 82.70
CA LEU A 1135 24.28 -9.88 82.78
C LEU A 1135 24.40 -8.59 81.97
N ASN A 1136 25.35 -7.72 82.31
CA ASN A 1136 25.58 -6.48 81.57
C ASN A 1136 25.85 -6.72 80.07
N ALA A 1137 26.41 -7.89 79.72
CA ALA A 1137 26.75 -8.25 78.34
C ALA A 1137 25.65 -9.01 77.59
N LEU A 1138 24.55 -9.45 78.23
CA LEU A 1138 23.53 -10.29 77.58
C LEU A 1138 22.12 -9.73 77.79
N LYS A 1139 21.41 -9.53 76.68
CA LYS A 1139 20.00 -9.10 76.62
C LYS A 1139 19.21 -10.18 75.92
N LEU A 1140 18.10 -10.58 76.51
CA LEU A 1140 17.13 -11.50 75.94
C LEU A 1140 15.77 -10.83 75.96
N GLY A 1141 14.94 -11.11 74.96
CA GLY A 1141 13.56 -10.69 75.00
C GLY A 1141 12.67 -11.60 74.18
N SER A 1142 11.39 -11.59 74.52
CA SER A 1142 10.34 -12.30 73.80
C SER A 1142 9.09 -11.46 73.72
N GLU A 1143 8.30 -11.65 72.68
CA GLU A 1143 7.02 -10.97 72.51
C GLU A 1143 6.00 -11.94 71.93
N ALA A 1144 4.79 -11.90 72.48
CA ALA A 1144 3.63 -12.60 71.94
C ALA A 1144 2.56 -11.56 71.59
N ARG A 1145 2.10 -11.56 70.35
CA ARG A 1145 1.18 -10.56 69.81
C ARG A 1145 0.07 -11.18 68.98
N TYR A 1146 -1.17 -10.88 69.31
CA TYR A 1146 -2.32 -11.13 68.45
C TYR A 1146 -2.48 -9.98 67.45
N VAL A 1147 -2.68 -10.30 66.18
CA VAL A 1147 -2.87 -9.33 65.08
C VAL A 1147 -4.20 -9.63 64.39
N GLN A 1148 -5.10 -8.66 64.48
CA GLN A 1148 -6.37 -8.63 63.75
C GLN A 1148 -6.23 -7.74 62.51
N ARG A 1149 -6.58 -8.27 61.34
CA ARG A 1149 -6.50 -7.55 60.07
C ARG A 1149 -7.91 -7.32 59.50
N ASP A 1150 -8.06 -6.29 58.68
CA ASP A 1150 -9.32 -5.99 58.00
C ASP A 1150 -9.81 -7.17 57.14
N ALA A 1151 -11.13 -7.36 57.10
CA ALA A 1151 -11.78 -8.44 56.38
C ALA A 1151 -12.04 -8.14 54.89
N THR A 1152 -11.83 -6.89 54.43
CA THR A 1152 -12.09 -6.46 53.06
C THR A 1152 -11.36 -7.34 52.02
N ARG A 1153 -12.09 -7.80 51.00
CA ARG A 1153 -11.55 -8.56 49.87
C ARG A 1153 -11.29 -7.64 48.67
N HIS A 1154 -10.16 -7.83 48.02
CA HIS A 1154 -9.78 -7.13 46.80
C HIS A 1154 -9.91 -8.04 45.58
N HIS A 1155 -9.97 -7.43 44.40
CA HIS A 1155 -10.08 -8.16 43.15
C HIS A 1155 -9.00 -7.72 42.18
N VAL A 1156 -8.55 -8.68 41.38
CA VAL A 1156 -7.75 -8.44 40.17
C VAL A 1156 -8.65 -8.71 38.97
N ALA A 1157 -8.69 -7.76 38.04
CA ALA A 1157 -9.40 -7.91 36.78
C ALA A 1157 -8.38 -8.33 35.71
N ILE A 1158 -8.66 -9.44 35.04
CA ILE A 1158 -7.81 -10.03 34.00
C ILE A 1158 -8.68 -10.20 32.76
N GLY A 1159 -8.36 -9.48 31.70
CA GLY A 1159 -9.21 -9.39 30.52
C GLY A 1159 -8.44 -9.34 29.21
N ASP A 1160 -9.16 -9.40 28.11
CA ASP A 1160 -8.63 -9.31 26.76
C ASP A 1160 -8.73 -7.90 26.15
N GLY A 1161 -9.27 -6.95 26.91
CA GLY A 1161 -9.53 -5.57 26.50
C GLY A 1161 -10.98 -5.28 26.14
N GLU A 1162 -11.80 -6.31 25.91
CA GLU A 1162 -13.25 -6.21 25.71
C GLU A 1162 -14.00 -6.75 26.93
N GLN A 1163 -13.62 -7.94 27.39
CA GLN A 1163 -14.18 -8.62 28.56
C GLN A 1163 -13.11 -8.83 29.62
N ALA A 1164 -13.50 -8.72 30.90
CA ALA A 1164 -12.64 -8.94 32.04
C ALA A 1164 -13.26 -9.95 33.00
N SER A 1165 -12.44 -10.90 33.45
CA SER A 1165 -12.76 -11.83 34.53
C SER A 1165 -12.17 -11.30 35.84
N TYR A 1166 -12.95 -11.39 36.92
CA TYR A 1166 -12.56 -10.86 38.23
C TYR A 1166 -12.24 -12.00 39.18
N PHE A 1167 -11.04 -11.95 39.78
CA PHE A 1167 -10.57 -12.94 40.74
C PHE A 1167 -10.31 -12.29 42.09
N THR A 1168 -10.68 -12.96 43.18
CA THR A 1168 -10.41 -12.48 44.54
C THR A 1168 -8.92 -12.65 44.87
N THR A 1169 -8.23 -11.55 45.22
CA THR A 1169 -6.82 -11.60 45.62
C THR A 1169 -6.67 -12.04 47.07
N GLY A 1170 -5.58 -12.71 47.41
CA GLY A 1170 -5.36 -13.18 48.78
C GLY A 1170 -5.12 -12.08 49.83
N ARG A 1171 -5.39 -12.38 51.11
CA ARG A 1171 -5.13 -11.50 52.27
C ARG A 1171 -4.39 -12.21 53.42
N SER A 1172 -3.66 -11.46 54.25
CA SER A 1172 -2.80 -12.03 55.31
C SER A 1172 -3.55 -12.73 56.47
N GLY A 1173 -4.85 -12.45 56.68
CA GLY A 1173 -5.69 -13.08 57.73
C GLY A 1173 -5.36 -12.65 59.17
N ASN A 1174 -6.09 -13.14 60.17
CA ASN A 1174 -5.74 -12.89 61.59
C ASN A 1174 -4.66 -13.90 62.03
N SER A 1175 -3.79 -13.50 62.96
CA SER A 1175 -2.67 -14.33 63.37
C SER A 1175 -2.19 -14.09 64.81
N VAL A 1176 -1.47 -15.07 65.36
CA VAL A 1176 -0.60 -14.89 66.53
C VAL A 1176 0.84 -14.87 66.06
N GLN A 1177 1.59 -13.86 66.51
CA GLN A 1177 3.02 -13.71 66.29
C GLN A 1177 3.76 -14.00 67.60
N LEU A 1178 4.83 -14.78 67.52
CA LEU A 1178 5.77 -15.03 68.60
C LEU A 1178 7.14 -14.60 68.11
N SER A 1179 7.82 -13.73 68.85
CA SER A 1179 9.19 -13.33 68.55
C SER A 1179 10.10 -13.49 69.76
N GLY A 1180 11.37 -13.73 69.49
CA GLY A 1180 12.44 -13.80 70.46
C GLY A 1180 13.68 -13.12 69.91
N TYR A 1181 14.38 -12.37 70.73
CA TYR A 1181 15.63 -11.73 70.36
C TYR A 1181 16.69 -11.87 71.45
N ALA A 1182 17.94 -11.88 71.01
CA ALA A 1182 19.11 -11.87 71.87
C ALA A 1182 20.12 -10.84 71.38
N GLY A 1183 20.66 -10.06 72.31
CA GLY A 1183 21.72 -9.09 72.10
C GLY A 1183 22.91 -9.43 72.99
N TRP A 1184 24.09 -9.64 72.41
CA TRP A 1184 25.32 -9.94 73.13
C TRP A 1184 26.35 -8.83 72.91
N GLN A 1185 26.67 -8.10 73.97
CA GLN A 1185 27.73 -7.09 73.99
C GLN A 1185 29.09 -7.78 73.86
N MET A 1186 29.77 -7.57 72.73
CA MET A 1186 31.08 -8.17 72.43
C MET A 1186 32.23 -7.23 72.82
N LEU A 1187 32.04 -5.93 72.60
CA LEU A 1187 32.95 -4.84 72.94
C LEU A 1187 32.13 -3.68 73.50
N ASP A 1188 32.75 -2.68 74.14
CA ASP A 1188 32.04 -1.52 74.72
C ASP A 1188 31.13 -0.77 73.72
N ASN A 1189 31.41 -0.88 72.43
CA ASN A 1189 30.66 -0.23 71.35
C ASN A 1189 30.11 -1.19 70.30
N VAL A 1190 30.20 -2.51 70.48
CA VAL A 1190 29.74 -3.51 69.49
C VAL A 1190 28.86 -4.58 70.15
N GLU A 1191 27.62 -4.72 69.68
CA GLU A 1191 26.65 -5.72 70.14
C GLU A 1191 26.24 -6.61 68.95
N LEU A 1192 26.35 -7.93 69.11
CA LEU A 1192 25.81 -8.89 68.14
C LEU A 1192 24.33 -9.13 68.44
N ASN A 1193 23.45 -8.95 67.45
CA ASN A 1193 22.02 -9.10 67.62
C ASN A 1193 21.44 -10.22 66.74
N THR A 1194 20.48 -10.94 67.30
CA THR A 1194 19.73 -11.98 66.60
C THR A 1194 18.27 -11.90 67.00
N GLN A 1195 17.37 -12.12 66.03
CA GLN A 1195 15.93 -12.14 66.21
C GLN A 1195 15.35 -13.29 65.40
N VAL A 1196 14.47 -14.06 66.03
CA VAL A 1196 13.61 -15.05 65.39
C VAL A 1196 12.17 -14.64 65.63
N GLN A 1197 11.35 -14.70 64.60
CA GLN A 1197 9.91 -14.50 64.69
C GLN A 1197 9.19 -15.64 63.95
N GLY A 1198 8.08 -16.09 64.50
CA GLY A 1198 7.15 -17.00 63.83
C GLY A 1198 5.73 -16.45 63.94
N GLN A 1199 4.96 -16.57 62.86
CA GLN A 1199 3.54 -16.23 62.84
C GLN A 1199 2.71 -17.49 62.51
N GLN A 1200 1.62 -17.69 63.25
CA GLN A 1200 0.63 -18.72 62.95
C GLN A 1200 -0.72 -18.07 62.63
N ARG A 1201 -1.30 -18.42 61.48
CA ARG A 1201 -2.66 -17.97 61.10
C ARG A 1201 -3.71 -18.54 62.05
N LEU A 1202 -4.75 -17.74 62.31
CA LEU A 1202 -5.92 -18.11 63.12
C LEU A 1202 -7.21 -18.19 62.30
N THR A 1203 -7.24 -17.53 61.14
CA THR A 1203 -8.34 -17.64 60.17
C THR A 1203 -8.05 -18.72 59.13
N HIS A 1204 -9.12 -19.21 58.49
CA HIS A 1204 -9.00 -20.20 57.41
C HIS A 1204 -8.05 -19.68 56.32
N GLU A 1205 -8.36 -18.51 55.75
CA GLU A 1205 -7.44 -17.77 54.89
C GLU A 1205 -6.39 -17.01 55.70
N GLY A 1206 -5.12 -17.07 55.31
CA GLY A 1206 -4.06 -16.27 55.90
C GLY A 1206 -2.68 -16.88 55.82
N ILE A 1207 -1.71 -16.19 56.42
CA ILE A 1207 -0.28 -16.51 56.34
C ILE A 1207 0.26 -17.05 57.66
N SER A 1208 0.89 -18.22 57.59
CA SER A 1208 1.82 -18.70 58.61
C SER A 1208 3.24 -18.53 58.10
N ASP A 1209 4.14 -17.99 58.92
CA ASP A 1209 5.51 -17.69 58.52
C ASP A 1209 6.53 -17.94 59.64
N TRP A 1210 7.80 -17.91 59.25
CA TRP A 1210 8.91 -17.68 60.16
C TRP A 1210 9.95 -16.80 59.50
N ASN A 1211 10.69 -16.05 60.32
CA ASN A 1211 11.80 -15.24 59.87
C ASN A 1211 12.92 -15.16 60.92
N LEU A 1212 14.13 -14.92 60.41
CA LEU A 1212 15.36 -14.82 61.16
C LEU A 1212 16.12 -13.59 60.69
N GLN A 1213 16.59 -12.78 61.63
CA GLN A 1213 17.48 -11.65 61.40
C GLN A 1213 18.70 -11.79 62.32
N ALA A 1214 19.90 -11.63 61.76
CA ALA A 1214 21.15 -11.63 62.53
C ALA A 1214 22.07 -10.52 62.03
N GLY A 1215 22.73 -9.82 62.96
CA GLY A 1215 23.51 -8.66 62.63
C GLY A 1215 24.41 -8.15 63.75
N VAL A 1216 24.95 -6.96 63.52
CA VAL A 1216 25.82 -6.24 64.43
C VAL A 1216 25.29 -4.83 64.59
N LYS A 1217 25.28 -4.35 65.82
CA LYS A 1217 25.01 -2.97 66.22
C LYS A 1217 26.31 -2.33 66.71
N ILE A 1218 26.57 -1.11 66.27
CA ILE A 1218 27.73 -0.30 66.64
C ILE A 1218 27.23 1.00 67.26
N SER A 1219 27.66 1.30 68.47
CA SER A 1219 27.31 2.52 69.22
C SER A 1219 28.42 3.56 69.11
N PHE A 1220 28.08 4.83 68.87
CA PHE A 1220 29.03 5.93 68.65
C PHE A 1220 29.10 6.93 69.81
#